data_AF-A0A420HKJ1-F1
#
_entry.id   AF-A0A420HKJ1-F1
#
_cell.length_a   1.000
_cell.length_b   1.000
_cell.length_c   1.000
_cell.angle_alpha   90.00
_cell.angle_beta   90.00
_cell.angle_gamma   90.00
#
_symmetry.space_group_name_H-M   'P 1'
#
loop_
_entity.id
_entity.type
_entity.pdbx_description
1 polymer ?
#
loop_
_entity_poly.entity_id
_entity_poly.type
_entity_poly.pdbx_seq_one_letter_code
_entity_poly.pdbx_strand_id
1 'polypeptide(L)'
;MPSVPSRQETARLVLLAVLIFFLYISPDSPTSGSKLSQETAVDNVNQYKNLLATLNSTRWQDFNPQRESHVVDKSAKYLNLTGFRQDDGYQGWGRLGKWKERCMLFFLEAHGRSQKGKEPRDNAFYTNITGIVQGKWVRYEADLIELDRKVWPKINISKIAPAVKWDTEKNELWTRNITGSSGKIRIRLEENDSEIIDLEPKDSREDSLGSVREIAATITLNDDSNKGNGWVMRTHGVYWPKVGVLLMTTTSEKFAGIFGLPHLTLDLEQYVSSQRLLNRTLGKALDNPEKNTRSERENMWVMNSEDGDVLMTPHCEFVVFAQVYPFEVDQITNFGDKKLTLIIQEIERELRAPNGAPTPRIPMLKMSTVILSPDCGFILESKGPPSFTFEDGEHLTGKKHEVLVRNMQHLLEGFAVVILAQTLLLVAQSKDASTPSTIGRISLYTISFMLFADAFIFAILSLLSGVSPNLFPSALLVSFMSLMSVMLGIRFLSAIWNSQEPERIERLRQQRVLEVATQPSSELNLTQVNTPNTDTNITSSTTVRPQEDNPIIIPSDQDIDAEIFEDTLNSSSSLLPTTNENRASTQATSQPRGVSFATIYVRSVLLLTFILFLTLSSTSWPARLRKMYIFTLSLINLSFPSFQIYRNVQRNCRKALLWKFIIGQSILRMAPLAYFYLIDDNILFSETDLKAFSVLAGWVWIQCWTLVAQSILGPRWGLPKNWYVEGWNYHPILRNENLEASGLPIGLTLDQDASTFIHTPTSISFLPNGQGQGQLGKMTNSFRSVDCAICMQVLEVPIIKTDGDTTTSGVAEILESRRYMVTPCRHIFHSKCLEGWMQFRLQCPICRDKLPPL
;
A
#
# COMPACT_ATOMS: atom_id res chain seq x y z
N MET A 1 34.85 -25.73 19.66
CA MET A 1 33.74 -24.75 19.54
C MET A 1 33.16 -24.86 18.15
N PRO A 2 31.85 -25.09 17.96
CA PRO A 2 31.27 -25.14 16.63
C PRO A 2 31.23 -23.73 16.04
N SER A 3 31.64 -23.64 14.77
CA SER A 3 31.70 -22.41 13.97
C SER A 3 30.34 -21.75 13.87
N VAL A 4 30.25 -20.50 14.33
CA VAL A 4 29.09 -19.64 14.11
C VAL A 4 28.91 -19.47 12.59
N PRO A 5 27.77 -19.86 12.00
CA PRO A 5 27.55 -19.73 10.57
C PRO A 5 27.54 -18.25 10.18
N SER A 6 28.00 -17.96 8.97
CA SER A 6 28.14 -16.59 8.49
C SER A 6 26.78 -15.88 8.47
N ARG A 7 26.75 -14.59 8.78
CA ARG A 7 25.53 -13.75 8.80
C ARG A 7 24.77 -13.76 7.46
N GLN A 8 25.42 -14.17 6.37
CA GLN A 8 24.81 -14.35 5.05
C GLN A 8 24.05 -15.67 4.90
N GLU A 9 24.52 -16.75 5.52
CA GLU A 9 23.82 -18.05 5.48
C GLU A 9 22.54 -18.00 6.29
N THR A 10 22.56 -17.35 7.46
CA THR A 10 21.35 -17.13 8.27
C THR A 10 20.31 -16.25 7.56
N ALA A 11 20.74 -15.20 6.84
CA ALA A 11 19.84 -14.37 6.04
C ALA A 11 19.26 -15.14 4.83
N ARG A 12 20.05 -16.00 4.18
CA ARG A 12 19.55 -16.90 3.13
C ARG A 12 18.56 -17.91 3.68
N LEU A 13 18.85 -18.52 4.83
CA LEU A 13 17.96 -19.48 5.50
C LEU A 13 16.65 -18.83 5.92
N VAL A 14 16.68 -17.60 6.44
CA VAL A 14 15.48 -16.84 6.77
C VAL A 14 14.69 -16.47 5.51
N LEU A 15 15.35 -16.05 4.44
CA LEU A 15 14.68 -15.73 3.18
C LEU A 15 14.08 -16.98 2.52
N LEU A 16 14.79 -18.12 2.56
CA LEU A 16 14.29 -19.41 2.10
C LEU A 16 13.16 -19.91 2.99
N ALA A 17 13.26 -19.74 4.31
CA ALA A 17 12.22 -20.10 5.26
C ALA A 17 10.97 -19.23 5.07
N VAL A 18 11.12 -17.92 4.82
CA VAL A 18 10.01 -17.03 4.49
C VAL A 18 9.40 -17.40 3.14
N LEU A 19 10.21 -17.75 2.15
CA LEU A 19 9.74 -18.15 0.82
C LEU A 19 9.06 -19.53 0.85
N ILE A 20 9.56 -20.47 1.64
CA ILE A 20 8.93 -21.78 1.88
C ILE A 20 7.66 -21.62 2.71
N PHE A 21 7.70 -20.83 3.79
CA PHE A 21 6.52 -20.52 4.61
C PHE A 21 5.46 -19.80 3.79
N PHE A 22 5.86 -18.95 2.83
CA PHE A 22 4.95 -18.30 1.89
C PHE A 22 4.45 -19.24 0.79
N LEU A 23 5.27 -20.17 0.27
CA LEU A 23 4.78 -21.24 -0.61
C LEU A 23 3.81 -22.18 0.13
N TYR A 24 3.99 -22.33 1.44
CA TYR A 24 3.14 -23.14 2.31
C TYR A 24 1.86 -22.41 2.77
N ILE A 25 1.85 -21.07 2.77
CA ILE A 25 0.70 -20.22 3.18
C ILE A 25 -0.01 -19.58 1.99
N SER A 26 0.63 -19.50 0.83
CA SER A 26 -0.07 -19.30 -0.42
C SER A 26 -1.18 -20.35 -0.41
N PRO A 27 -2.46 -19.95 -0.50
CA PRO A 27 -3.50 -20.94 -0.64
C PRO A 27 -3.06 -21.80 -1.82
N ASP A 28 -3.02 -23.11 -1.62
CA ASP A 28 -3.10 -24.03 -2.73
C ASP A 28 -4.36 -23.58 -3.48
N SER A 29 -4.20 -22.75 -4.52
CA SER A 29 -5.04 -22.96 -5.68
C SER A 29 -4.85 -24.44 -5.97
N PRO A 30 -5.90 -25.26 -6.03
CA PRO A 30 -5.75 -26.67 -6.37
C PRO A 30 -5.22 -26.76 -7.80
N THR A 31 -3.91 -26.62 -7.91
CA THR A 31 -3.03 -27.08 -8.97
C THR A 31 -2.46 -28.43 -8.54
N SER A 32 -3.25 -29.24 -7.82
CA SER A 32 -3.18 -30.68 -8.08
C SER A 32 -3.86 -30.88 -9.43
N GLY A 33 -3.04 -31.08 -10.46
CA GLY A 33 -3.51 -31.77 -11.65
C GLY A 33 -3.84 -33.20 -11.26
N SER A 34 -4.99 -33.44 -10.63
CA SER A 34 -5.54 -34.78 -10.58
C SER A 34 -6.20 -35.00 -11.94
N LYS A 35 -5.68 -35.99 -12.68
CA LYS A 35 -6.42 -36.58 -13.77
C LYS A 35 -7.69 -37.13 -13.12
N LEU A 36 -8.79 -36.39 -13.22
CA LEU A 36 -10.13 -36.92 -12.96
C LEU A 36 -10.17 -38.25 -13.70
N SER A 37 -10.32 -39.35 -12.96
CA SER A 37 -10.35 -40.66 -13.61
C SER A 37 -11.47 -40.59 -14.65
N GLN A 38 -11.17 -41.01 -15.88
CA GLN A 38 -12.12 -40.89 -17.00
C GLN A 38 -13.45 -41.59 -16.67
N GLU A 39 -13.40 -42.58 -15.77
CA GLU A 39 -14.55 -43.28 -15.18
C GLU A 39 -15.42 -42.37 -14.31
N THR A 40 -14.85 -41.62 -13.35
CA THR A 40 -15.61 -40.67 -12.51
C THR A 40 -16.22 -39.53 -13.35
N ALA A 41 -15.54 -39.12 -14.42
CA ALA A 41 -16.06 -38.11 -15.34
C ALA A 41 -17.29 -38.60 -16.12
N VAL A 42 -17.26 -39.85 -16.59
CA VAL A 42 -18.37 -40.47 -17.33
C VAL A 42 -19.58 -40.71 -16.42
N ASP A 43 -19.36 -41.17 -15.18
CA ASP A 43 -20.43 -41.39 -14.21
C ASP A 43 -21.15 -40.08 -13.85
N ASN A 44 -20.39 -38.99 -13.66
CA ASN A 44 -20.97 -37.66 -13.42
C ASN A 44 -21.81 -37.18 -14.62
N VAL A 45 -21.32 -37.34 -15.86
CA VAL A 45 -22.07 -36.97 -17.08
C VAL A 45 -23.38 -37.76 -17.19
N ASN A 46 -23.37 -39.05 -16.88
CA ASN A 46 -24.58 -39.88 -16.89
C ASN A 46 -25.59 -39.43 -15.82
N GLN A 47 -25.13 -39.08 -14.62
CA GLN A 47 -25.98 -38.50 -13.58
C GLN A 47 -26.65 -37.21 -14.06
N TYR A 48 -25.91 -36.30 -14.70
CA TYR A 48 -26.48 -35.07 -15.24
C TYR A 48 -27.48 -35.30 -16.37
N LYS A 49 -27.23 -36.27 -17.25
CA LYS A 49 -28.20 -36.67 -18.29
C LYS A 49 -29.51 -37.17 -17.68
N ASN A 50 -29.46 -37.89 -16.56
CA ASN A 50 -30.65 -38.34 -15.84
C ASN A 50 -31.42 -37.18 -15.19
N LEU A 51 -30.71 -36.21 -14.61
CA LEU A 51 -31.34 -34.99 -14.05
C LEU A 51 -32.00 -34.17 -15.17
N LEU A 52 -31.34 -34.04 -16.32
CA LEU A 52 -31.89 -33.36 -17.50
C LEU A 52 -33.12 -34.09 -18.07
N ALA A 53 -33.10 -35.42 -18.11
CA ALA A 53 -34.26 -36.22 -18.53
C ALA A 53 -35.46 -36.04 -17.57
N THR A 54 -35.19 -35.85 -16.28
CA THR A 54 -36.23 -35.54 -15.28
C THR A 54 -36.83 -34.15 -15.53
N LEU A 55 -36.01 -33.15 -15.87
CA LEU A 55 -36.52 -31.83 -16.25
C LEU A 55 -37.40 -31.89 -17.50
N ASN A 56 -37.06 -32.73 -18.49
CA ASN A 56 -37.84 -32.84 -19.73
C ASN A 56 -39.17 -33.58 -19.55
N SER A 57 -39.30 -34.44 -18.53
CA SER A 57 -40.53 -35.22 -18.29
C SER A 57 -41.55 -34.53 -17.37
N THR A 58 -41.12 -33.50 -16.63
CA THR A 58 -41.94 -32.80 -15.64
C THR A 58 -42.67 -31.59 -16.22
N ARG A 59 -43.76 -31.19 -15.55
CA ARG A 59 -44.64 -30.07 -15.94
C ARG A 59 -44.66 -28.97 -14.87
N TRP A 60 -45.15 -27.80 -15.27
CA TRP A 60 -45.38 -26.70 -14.33
C TRP A 60 -46.34 -27.16 -13.21
N GLN A 61 -46.02 -26.77 -11.96
CA GLN A 61 -46.70 -27.20 -10.72
C GLN A 61 -46.55 -28.67 -10.30
N ASP A 62 -45.64 -29.43 -10.90
CA ASP A 62 -45.29 -30.77 -10.38
C ASP A 62 -44.47 -30.72 -9.09
N PHE A 63 -43.92 -29.55 -8.74
CA PHE A 63 -43.32 -29.28 -7.44
C PHE A 63 -44.21 -28.34 -6.62
N ASN A 64 -44.80 -28.87 -5.55
CA ASN A 64 -45.60 -28.12 -4.59
C ASN A 64 -45.40 -28.74 -3.21
N PRO A 65 -44.34 -28.38 -2.47
CA PRO A 65 -44.04 -28.96 -1.17
C PRO A 65 -45.08 -28.55 -0.11
N GLN A 66 -45.14 -29.32 0.96
CA GLN A 66 -46.06 -29.13 2.09
C GLN A 66 -45.89 -27.72 2.71
N ARG A 67 -47.01 -27.00 2.93
CA ARG A 67 -47.00 -25.59 3.39
C ARG A 67 -46.71 -25.39 4.88
N GLU A 68 -47.01 -26.37 5.72
CA GLU A 68 -46.82 -26.31 7.17
C GLU A 68 -46.30 -27.65 7.71
N SER A 69 -45.24 -27.62 8.52
CA SER A 69 -44.58 -28.80 9.09
C SER A 69 -45.51 -29.66 9.96
N HIS A 70 -46.61 -29.10 10.46
CA HIS A 70 -47.50 -29.76 11.43
C HIS A 70 -48.77 -30.37 10.84
N VAL A 71 -49.08 -30.14 9.55
CA VAL A 71 -50.29 -30.65 8.89
C VAL A 71 -49.90 -31.39 7.60
N VAL A 72 -50.12 -32.70 7.57
CA VAL A 72 -49.86 -33.55 6.38
C VAL A 72 -50.79 -33.12 5.25
N ASP A 73 -50.26 -32.32 4.32
CA ASP A 73 -50.99 -31.87 3.14
C ASP A 73 -51.01 -32.99 2.09
N LYS A 74 -52.18 -33.59 1.85
CA LYS A 74 -52.37 -34.64 0.84
C LYS A 74 -52.12 -34.16 -0.59
N SER A 75 -52.01 -32.85 -0.81
CA SER A 75 -51.74 -32.23 -2.11
C SER A 75 -50.25 -31.93 -2.38
N ALA A 76 -49.36 -32.31 -1.45
CA ALA A 76 -47.93 -32.09 -1.60
C ALA A 76 -47.36 -32.94 -2.75
N LYS A 77 -46.62 -32.29 -3.66
CA LYS A 77 -45.95 -32.93 -4.80
C LYS A 77 -44.47 -32.63 -4.75
N TYR A 78 -43.66 -33.65 -4.99
CA TYR A 78 -42.20 -33.61 -4.93
C TYR A 78 -41.61 -34.12 -6.25
N LEU A 79 -40.38 -33.70 -6.54
CA LEU A 79 -39.66 -34.10 -7.75
C LEU A 79 -38.60 -35.14 -7.43
N ASN A 80 -38.29 -35.99 -8.40
CA ASN A 80 -37.16 -36.91 -8.29
C ASN A 80 -35.82 -36.22 -8.60
N LEU A 81 -35.56 -35.10 -7.93
CA LEU A 81 -34.31 -34.33 -8.01
C LEU A 81 -33.71 -34.22 -6.61
N THR A 82 -32.38 -34.32 -6.48
CA THR A 82 -31.70 -34.17 -5.19
C THR A 82 -31.99 -32.80 -4.58
N GLY A 83 -32.49 -32.80 -3.34
CA GLY A 83 -32.95 -31.61 -2.63
C GLY A 83 -34.41 -31.23 -2.88
N PHE A 84 -35.11 -31.90 -3.79
CA PHE A 84 -36.54 -31.69 -4.08
C PHE A 84 -37.40 -32.91 -3.74
N ARG A 85 -36.81 -33.99 -3.22
CA ARG A 85 -37.54 -35.19 -2.76
C ARG A 85 -38.08 -34.96 -1.35
N GLN A 86 -39.17 -35.64 -1.02
CA GLN A 86 -39.73 -35.61 0.32
C GLN A 86 -38.76 -36.19 1.37
N ASP A 87 -38.05 -37.27 1.01
CA ASP A 87 -37.13 -37.99 1.90
C ASP A 87 -35.85 -37.21 2.23
N ASP A 88 -35.56 -36.13 1.50
CA ASP A 88 -34.34 -35.33 1.69
C ASP A 88 -34.44 -34.41 2.93
N GLY A 89 -35.65 -34.15 3.44
CA GLY A 89 -35.84 -33.46 4.73
C GLY A 89 -35.57 -31.94 4.73
N TYR A 90 -35.60 -31.29 3.56
CA TYR A 90 -35.38 -29.85 3.41
C TYR A 90 -36.59 -29.05 3.97
N GLN A 91 -36.47 -28.58 5.22
CA GLN A 91 -37.55 -27.87 5.92
C GLN A 91 -37.85 -26.49 5.33
N GLY A 92 -36.89 -25.85 4.65
CA GLY A 92 -37.08 -24.54 4.03
C GLY A 92 -38.13 -24.55 2.92
N TRP A 93 -38.44 -25.72 2.33
CA TRP A 93 -39.53 -25.84 1.37
C TRP A 93 -40.91 -25.58 1.97
N GLY A 94 -41.09 -25.74 3.28
CA GLY A 94 -42.31 -25.32 3.98
C GLY A 94 -42.60 -23.83 3.79
N ARG A 95 -41.55 -23.02 3.66
CA ARG A 95 -41.64 -21.57 3.50
C ARG A 95 -41.70 -21.12 2.04
N LEU A 96 -41.75 -22.06 1.07
CA LEU A 96 -41.79 -21.72 -0.35
C LEU A 96 -43.01 -20.87 -0.73
N GLY A 97 -44.18 -21.16 -0.13
CA GLY A 97 -45.39 -20.37 -0.35
C GLY A 97 -45.21 -18.92 0.08
N LYS A 98 -44.60 -18.70 1.25
CA LYS A 98 -44.26 -17.36 1.74
C LYS A 98 -43.21 -16.70 0.87
N TRP A 99 -42.15 -17.41 0.48
CA TRP A 99 -41.16 -16.88 -0.45
C TRP A 99 -41.80 -16.40 -1.77
N LYS A 100 -42.70 -17.20 -2.39
CA LYS A 100 -43.42 -16.79 -3.61
C LYS A 100 -44.31 -15.55 -3.39
N GLU A 101 -45.01 -15.47 -2.25
CA GLU A 101 -45.79 -14.29 -1.86
C GLU A 101 -44.90 -13.04 -1.80
N ARG A 102 -43.72 -13.15 -1.18
CA ARG A 102 -42.73 -12.06 -1.10
C ARG A 102 -42.21 -11.68 -2.49
N CYS A 103 -41.81 -12.64 -3.32
CA CYS A 103 -41.37 -12.38 -4.70
C CYS A 103 -42.44 -11.61 -5.50
N MET A 104 -43.70 -12.00 -5.38
CA MET A 104 -44.82 -11.31 -6.05
C MET A 104 -45.01 -9.88 -5.53
N LEU A 105 -44.81 -9.62 -4.24
CA LEU A 105 -44.87 -8.27 -3.68
C LEU A 105 -43.80 -7.34 -4.27
N PHE A 106 -42.54 -7.80 -4.35
CA PHE A 106 -41.46 -7.02 -4.97
C PHE A 106 -41.66 -6.83 -6.48
N PHE A 107 -42.20 -7.86 -7.16
CA PHE A 107 -42.59 -7.79 -8.56
C PHE A 107 -43.63 -6.69 -8.82
N LEU A 108 -44.74 -6.72 -8.06
CA LEU A 108 -45.83 -5.76 -8.17
C LEU A 108 -45.40 -4.35 -7.79
N GLU A 109 -44.53 -4.21 -6.80
CA GLU A 109 -44.01 -2.92 -6.37
C GLU A 109 -43.13 -2.28 -7.46
N ALA A 110 -42.23 -3.04 -8.09
CA ALA A 110 -41.38 -2.55 -9.18
C ALA A 110 -42.20 -2.12 -10.41
N HIS A 111 -43.25 -2.87 -10.74
CA HIS A 111 -44.15 -2.54 -11.86
C HIS A 111 -45.14 -1.42 -11.51
N GLY A 112 -45.58 -1.34 -10.26
CA GLY A 112 -46.52 -0.35 -9.74
C GLY A 112 -45.92 1.06 -9.62
N ARG A 113 -44.60 1.18 -9.44
CA ARG A 113 -43.89 2.49 -9.48
C ARG A 113 -44.09 3.22 -10.81
N SER A 114 -44.23 2.49 -11.92
CA SER A 114 -44.46 3.08 -13.24
C SER A 114 -45.90 3.60 -13.44
N GLN A 115 -46.87 3.06 -12.69
CA GLN A 115 -48.30 3.36 -12.84
C GLN A 115 -48.81 4.55 -12.01
N LYS A 116 -48.00 5.14 -11.12
CA LYS A 116 -48.41 6.33 -10.35
C LYS A 116 -48.45 7.58 -11.24
N GLY A 117 -49.58 7.76 -11.95
CA GLY A 117 -50.06 9.07 -12.41
C GLY A 117 -49.97 9.41 -13.90
N LYS A 118 -49.53 8.50 -14.78
CA LYS A 118 -49.59 8.70 -16.26
C LYS A 118 -50.00 7.38 -16.94
N GLU A 119 -50.49 7.48 -18.18
CA GLU A 119 -50.86 6.35 -19.05
C GLU A 119 -49.86 5.19 -18.96
N PRO A 120 -50.28 3.92 -19.19
CA PRO A 120 -49.39 2.75 -19.13
C PRO A 120 -48.21 2.93 -20.09
N ARG A 121 -47.10 3.48 -19.56
CA ARG A 121 -45.84 3.60 -20.28
C ARG A 121 -45.16 2.25 -20.25
N ASP A 122 -44.64 1.83 -21.39
CA ASP A 122 -43.85 0.60 -21.52
C ASP A 122 -42.68 0.62 -20.50
N ASN A 123 -42.76 -0.24 -19.50
CA ASN A 123 -41.65 -0.48 -18.57
C ASN A 123 -40.46 -0.99 -19.37
N ALA A 124 -39.34 -0.29 -19.25
CA ALA A 124 -38.15 -0.65 -19.98
C ALA A 124 -37.03 -0.98 -18.98
N PHE A 125 -36.46 -2.16 -19.15
CA PHE A 125 -35.42 -2.73 -18.31
C PHE A 125 -34.12 -2.86 -19.12
N TYR A 126 -32.98 -2.96 -18.45
CA TYR A 126 -31.73 -3.34 -19.09
C TYR A 126 -31.85 -4.72 -19.74
N THR A 127 -31.42 -4.86 -21.00
CA THR A 127 -31.35 -6.17 -21.65
C THR A 127 -30.14 -6.96 -21.19
N ASN A 128 -29.09 -6.27 -20.78
CA ASN A 128 -27.89 -6.83 -20.17
C ASN A 128 -27.63 -6.15 -18.83
N ILE A 129 -27.55 -6.98 -17.78
CA ILE A 129 -27.42 -6.53 -16.39
C ILE A 129 -26.03 -6.83 -15.80
N THR A 130 -25.00 -6.99 -16.65
CA THR A 130 -23.63 -7.19 -16.19
C THR A 130 -23.17 -6.01 -15.33
N GLY A 131 -22.75 -6.29 -14.12
CA GLY A 131 -22.47 -5.23 -13.16
C GLY A 131 -22.42 -5.69 -11.72
N ILE A 132 -22.31 -4.71 -10.83
CA ILE A 132 -22.24 -4.95 -9.39
C ILE A 132 -23.31 -4.10 -8.74
N VAL A 133 -24.18 -4.74 -7.94
CA VAL A 133 -25.13 -4.07 -7.07
C VAL A 133 -24.84 -4.36 -5.60
N GLN A 134 -25.11 -3.38 -4.74
CA GLN A 134 -24.91 -3.50 -3.30
C GLN A 134 -26.08 -2.90 -2.53
N GLY A 135 -26.33 -3.43 -1.35
CA GLY A 135 -27.32 -2.89 -0.44
C GLY A 135 -27.31 -3.62 0.90
N LYS A 136 -28.36 -3.40 1.69
CA LYS A 136 -28.57 -4.08 2.97
C LYS A 136 -29.61 -5.18 2.82
N TRP A 137 -29.44 -6.27 3.54
CA TRP A 137 -30.44 -7.33 3.65
C TRP A 137 -31.01 -7.37 5.07
N VAL A 138 -32.24 -7.85 5.19
CA VAL A 138 -32.94 -8.10 6.46
C VAL A 138 -33.52 -9.51 6.42
N ARG A 139 -33.48 -10.20 7.55
CA ARG A 139 -34.08 -11.54 7.69
C ARG A 139 -35.59 -11.43 7.85
N TYR A 140 -36.33 -12.21 7.08
CA TYR A 140 -37.78 -12.32 7.21
C TYR A 140 -38.15 -13.43 8.20
N GLU A 141 -38.81 -13.05 9.29
CA GLU A 141 -39.16 -13.95 10.41
C GLU A 141 -40.63 -13.86 10.84
N ALA A 142 -41.46 -13.08 10.13
CA ALA A 142 -42.84 -12.82 10.53
C ALA A 142 -43.77 -14.05 10.44
N ASP A 143 -43.38 -15.06 9.66
CA ASP A 143 -44.06 -16.34 9.50
C ASP A 143 -43.61 -17.42 10.50
N LEU A 144 -42.58 -17.17 11.32
CA LEU A 144 -42.00 -18.16 12.23
C LEU A 144 -42.56 -18.04 13.65
N ILE A 145 -42.91 -19.18 14.26
CA ILE A 145 -43.28 -19.31 15.68
C ILE A 145 -41.99 -19.38 16.52
N GLU A 146 -42.01 -18.99 17.81
CA GLU A 146 -40.83 -18.99 18.69
C GLU A 146 -40.09 -20.34 18.77
N LEU A 147 -40.79 -21.48 18.64
CA LEU A 147 -40.18 -22.81 18.59
C LEU A 147 -39.38 -23.03 17.28
N ASP A 148 -39.91 -22.59 16.14
CA ASP A 148 -39.27 -22.75 14.83
C ASP A 148 -37.99 -21.92 14.70
N ARG A 149 -37.86 -20.85 15.49
CA ARG A 149 -36.63 -20.05 15.58
C ARG A 149 -35.44 -20.80 16.18
N LYS A 150 -35.68 -21.92 16.90
CA LYS A 150 -34.65 -22.67 17.64
C LYS A 150 -34.35 -24.06 17.09
N VAL A 151 -35.18 -24.59 16.19
CA VAL A 151 -35.03 -25.96 15.69
C VAL A 151 -34.27 -25.96 14.38
N TRP A 152 -33.04 -26.49 14.42
CA TRP A 152 -32.25 -26.72 13.22
C TRP A 152 -32.71 -27.98 12.50
N PRO A 153 -32.76 -27.96 11.15
CA PRO A 153 -33.12 -29.14 10.37
C PRO A 153 -32.03 -30.20 10.51
N LYS A 154 -32.37 -31.32 11.15
CA LYS A 154 -31.51 -32.52 11.22
C LYS A 154 -31.57 -33.24 9.87
N ILE A 155 -30.79 -32.75 8.90
CA ILE A 155 -30.68 -33.36 7.57
C ILE A 155 -29.60 -34.43 7.60
N ASN A 156 -29.90 -35.63 7.10
CA ASN A 156 -28.90 -36.69 6.94
C ASN A 156 -28.19 -36.53 5.59
N ILE A 157 -27.16 -35.67 5.58
CA ILE A 157 -26.43 -35.28 4.36
C ILE A 157 -25.73 -36.48 3.70
N SER A 158 -25.23 -37.42 4.50
CA SER A 158 -24.59 -38.65 4.02
C SER A 158 -25.53 -39.55 3.22
N LYS A 159 -26.85 -39.46 3.44
CA LYS A 159 -27.86 -40.17 2.63
C LYS A 159 -28.15 -39.45 1.31
N ILE A 160 -28.07 -38.12 1.29
CA ILE A 160 -28.45 -37.28 0.14
C ILE A 160 -27.32 -37.25 -0.90
N ALA A 161 -26.09 -37.06 -0.43
CA ALA A 161 -24.89 -37.00 -1.25
C ALA A 161 -23.86 -38.02 -0.73
N PRO A 162 -24.02 -39.33 -1.03
CA PRO A 162 -23.14 -40.38 -0.56
C PRO A 162 -21.75 -40.35 -1.22
N ALA A 163 -21.60 -39.64 -2.35
CA ALA A 163 -20.33 -39.50 -3.05
C ALA A 163 -19.33 -38.59 -2.30
N VAL A 164 -19.81 -37.71 -1.41
CA VAL A 164 -18.98 -36.81 -0.61
C VAL A 164 -18.81 -37.33 0.81
N LYS A 165 -17.57 -37.29 1.31
CA LYS A 165 -17.28 -37.48 2.74
C LYS A 165 -17.48 -36.14 3.47
N TRP A 166 -18.50 -36.08 4.32
CA TRP A 166 -18.87 -34.88 5.08
C TRP A 166 -18.25 -34.87 6.48
N ASP A 167 -17.74 -33.72 6.93
CA ASP A 167 -17.33 -33.50 8.33
C ASP A 167 -18.58 -33.40 9.21
N THR A 168 -19.06 -34.57 9.66
CA THR A 168 -20.27 -34.68 10.47
C THR A 168 -19.97 -34.92 11.95
N GLU A 169 -18.73 -35.30 12.29
CA GLU A 169 -18.34 -35.70 13.64
C GLU A 169 -17.84 -34.54 14.52
N LYS A 170 -17.44 -33.40 13.92
CA LYS A 170 -16.95 -32.23 14.67
C LYS A 170 -17.65 -30.94 14.24
N ASN A 171 -18.71 -30.63 14.98
CA ASN A 171 -19.32 -29.31 15.18
C ASN A 171 -20.56 -28.94 14.34
N GLU A 172 -21.58 -28.57 15.11
CA GLU A 172 -22.72 -27.66 14.98
C GLU A 172 -22.67 -26.47 13.98
N LEU A 173 -21.69 -26.39 13.07
CA LEU A 173 -21.41 -25.20 12.26
C LEU A 173 -21.63 -25.48 10.77
N TRP A 174 -22.88 -25.39 10.32
CA TRP A 174 -23.16 -25.19 8.90
C TRP A 174 -22.46 -23.92 8.42
N THR A 175 -21.61 -24.04 7.41
CA THR A 175 -20.99 -22.89 6.75
C THR A 175 -22.05 -22.15 5.92
N ARG A 176 -21.88 -20.85 5.68
CA ARG A 176 -22.91 -19.98 5.06
C ARG A 176 -24.23 -19.86 5.83
N ASN A 177 -24.28 -20.30 7.07
CA ASN A 177 -25.40 -20.04 7.96
C ASN A 177 -25.42 -18.56 8.38
N ILE A 178 -26.60 -17.96 8.32
CA ILE A 178 -26.82 -16.55 8.63
C ILE A 178 -27.75 -16.50 9.84
N THR A 179 -27.19 -16.09 10.98
CA THR A 179 -27.91 -15.99 12.25
C THR A 179 -28.37 -14.57 12.56
N GLY A 180 -27.71 -13.55 11.99
CA GLY A 180 -28.09 -12.16 12.19
C GLY A 180 -29.42 -11.77 11.57
N SER A 181 -29.99 -10.68 12.10
CA SER A 181 -31.23 -10.07 11.61
C SER A 181 -31.02 -9.16 10.40
N SER A 182 -29.81 -8.63 10.22
CA SER A 182 -29.46 -7.72 9.13
C SER A 182 -28.00 -7.86 8.73
N GLY A 183 -27.70 -7.35 7.54
CA GLY A 183 -26.32 -7.24 7.08
C GLY A 183 -26.21 -6.57 5.72
N LYS A 184 -25.05 -6.76 5.09
CA LYS A 184 -24.74 -6.21 3.75
C LYS A 184 -24.70 -7.31 2.72
N ILE A 185 -25.26 -7.02 1.55
CA ILE A 185 -25.27 -7.93 0.40
C ILE A 185 -24.64 -7.22 -0.80
N ARG A 186 -23.80 -7.94 -1.52
CA ARG A 186 -23.25 -7.53 -2.81
C ARG A 186 -23.51 -8.64 -3.81
N ILE A 187 -24.06 -8.29 -4.96
CA ILE A 187 -24.32 -9.22 -6.07
C ILE A 187 -23.53 -8.73 -7.27
N ARG A 188 -22.60 -9.56 -7.75
CA ARG A 188 -21.88 -9.35 -9.00
C ARG A 188 -22.52 -10.24 -10.07
N LEU A 189 -23.10 -9.62 -11.09
CA LEU A 189 -23.81 -10.27 -12.18
C LEU A 189 -22.89 -10.40 -13.39
N GLU A 190 -22.81 -11.60 -13.94
CA GLU A 190 -22.01 -11.99 -15.09
C GLU A 190 -22.92 -12.71 -16.08
N GLU A 191 -23.15 -12.09 -17.23
CA GLU A 191 -23.89 -12.70 -18.35
C GLU A 191 -22.88 -13.45 -19.22
N ASN A 192 -23.22 -14.66 -19.64
CA ASN A 192 -22.39 -15.41 -20.57
C ASN A 192 -22.78 -14.98 -21.99
N ASP A 193 -21.95 -14.15 -22.62
CA ASP A 193 -22.19 -13.59 -23.97
C ASP A 193 -22.22 -14.65 -25.09
N SER A 194 -22.04 -15.93 -24.78
CA SER A 194 -21.86 -16.97 -25.79
C SER A 194 -23.10 -17.26 -26.63
N GLU A 195 -24.34 -17.04 -26.17
CA GLU A 195 -25.53 -17.14 -27.04
C GLU A 195 -26.68 -16.25 -26.56
N ILE A 196 -26.85 -15.06 -27.17
CA ILE A 196 -28.15 -14.37 -27.13
C ILE A 196 -29.12 -15.26 -27.92
N ILE A 197 -30.06 -15.91 -27.23
CA ILE A 197 -31.20 -16.53 -27.91
C ILE A 197 -32.20 -15.41 -28.19
N ASP A 198 -31.99 -14.70 -29.29
CA ASP A 198 -33.13 -14.15 -30.01
C ASP A 198 -33.85 -15.39 -30.56
N LEU A 199 -35.01 -15.69 -30.00
CA LEU A 199 -35.91 -16.71 -30.52
C LEU A 199 -36.41 -16.20 -31.88
N GLU A 200 -35.55 -16.26 -32.91
CA GLU A 200 -36.00 -16.02 -34.27
C GLU A 200 -36.96 -17.15 -34.65
N PRO A 201 -38.20 -16.82 -35.04
CA PRO A 201 -39.23 -17.81 -35.29
C PRO A 201 -38.88 -18.57 -36.57
N LYS A 202 -38.61 -19.87 -36.44
CA LYS A 202 -38.66 -20.78 -37.60
C LYS A 202 -40.09 -21.07 -38.04
N ASP A 203 -41.09 -20.70 -37.25
CA ASP A 203 -42.51 -20.81 -37.59
C ASP A 203 -43.25 -19.52 -37.21
N SER A 204 -43.93 -18.92 -38.19
CA SER A 204 -44.66 -17.65 -38.14
C SER A 204 -45.93 -17.64 -37.26
N ARG A 205 -45.96 -18.48 -36.20
CA ARG A 205 -47.08 -18.59 -35.25
C ARG A 205 -46.69 -18.51 -33.77
N GLU A 206 -45.40 -18.42 -33.42
CA GLU A 206 -44.92 -18.35 -32.02
C GLU A 206 -44.23 -17.00 -31.69
N ASP A 207 -44.87 -15.88 -31.98
CA ASP A 207 -44.35 -14.52 -31.67
C ASP A 207 -44.31 -14.15 -30.16
N SER A 208 -44.63 -15.07 -29.25
CA SER A 208 -44.89 -14.75 -27.84
C SER A 208 -43.86 -15.20 -26.81
N LEU A 209 -42.88 -16.06 -27.13
CA LEU A 209 -41.83 -16.36 -26.12
C LEU A 209 -40.81 -15.22 -26.07
N GLY A 210 -40.75 -14.50 -24.95
CA GLY A 210 -39.79 -13.43 -24.72
C GLY A 210 -38.32 -13.88 -24.82
N SER A 211 -37.42 -12.94 -25.13
CA SER A 211 -35.97 -13.15 -25.02
C SER A 211 -35.63 -13.56 -23.58
N VAL A 212 -34.86 -14.64 -23.43
CA VAL A 212 -34.45 -15.22 -22.15
C VAL A 212 -32.94 -15.45 -22.18
N ARG A 213 -32.26 -15.12 -21.09
CA ARG A 213 -30.80 -15.11 -21.02
C ARG A 213 -30.28 -15.92 -19.84
N GLU A 214 -29.15 -16.59 -20.05
CA GLU A 214 -28.40 -17.26 -18.99
C GLU A 214 -27.58 -16.23 -18.21
N ILE A 215 -27.54 -16.38 -16.89
CA ILE A 215 -26.80 -15.49 -16.02
C ILE A 215 -26.19 -16.22 -14.84
N ALA A 216 -24.98 -15.83 -14.50
CA ALA A 216 -24.30 -16.22 -13.29
C ALA A 216 -24.19 -15.01 -12.35
N ALA A 217 -24.26 -15.26 -11.05
CA ALA A 217 -24.04 -14.24 -10.05
C ALA A 217 -23.12 -14.73 -8.95
N THR A 218 -22.22 -13.86 -8.51
CA THR A 218 -21.43 -14.07 -7.28
C THR A 218 -22.02 -13.19 -6.19
N ILE A 219 -22.61 -13.82 -5.18
CA ILE A 219 -23.27 -13.16 -4.06
C ILE A 219 -22.33 -13.20 -2.86
N THR A 220 -22.08 -12.03 -2.27
CA THR A 220 -21.34 -11.88 -1.01
C THR A 220 -22.30 -11.39 0.08
N LEU A 221 -22.51 -12.21 1.11
CA LEU A 221 -23.36 -11.90 2.26
C LEU A 221 -22.51 -11.66 3.50
N ASN A 222 -22.60 -10.45 4.05
CA ASN A 222 -21.97 -10.09 5.32
C ASN A 222 -23.07 -9.96 6.38
N ASP A 223 -22.86 -10.56 7.53
CA ASP A 223 -23.76 -10.49 8.69
C ASP A 223 -23.21 -9.46 9.68
N ASP A 224 -24.06 -8.56 10.19
CA ASP A 224 -23.64 -7.56 11.18
C ASP A 224 -23.26 -8.19 12.53
N SER A 225 -23.87 -9.32 12.87
CA SER A 225 -23.60 -10.06 14.11
C SER A 225 -22.27 -10.81 14.04
N ASN A 226 -21.92 -11.31 12.86
CA ASN A 226 -20.69 -12.06 12.64
C ASN A 226 -19.62 -11.18 11.97
N LYS A 227 -18.63 -10.77 12.76
CA LYS A 227 -17.53 -9.89 12.36
C LYS A 227 -16.48 -10.56 11.42
N GLY A 228 -16.87 -11.55 10.63
CA GLY A 228 -16.06 -12.27 9.63
C GLY A 228 -16.02 -11.57 8.27
N ASN A 229 -15.46 -12.24 7.24
CA ASN A 229 -15.34 -11.71 5.87
C ASN A 229 -16.64 -11.77 5.05
N GLY A 230 -17.71 -12.30 5.63
CA GLY A 230 -18.90 -12.69 4.91
C GLY A 230 -18.74 -13.99 4.12
N TRP A 231 -19.85 -14.46 3.58
CA TRP A 231 -19.96 -15.68 2.80
C TRP A 231 -20.05 -15.34 1.32
N VAL A 232 -19.17 -15.96 0.52
CA VAL A 232 -19.23 -15.87 -0.95
C VAL A 232 -19.84 -17.14 -1.51
N MET A 233 -20.81 -16.98 -2.40
CA MET A 233 -21.47 -18.07 -3.12
C MET A 233 -21.66 -17.70 -4.58
N ARG A 234 -21.63 -18.70 -5.46
CA ARG A 234 -21.93 -18.55 -6.89
C ARG A 234 -23.28 -19.19 -7.16
N THR A 235 -24.15 -18.45 -7.84
CA THR A 235 -25.49 -18.88 -8.22
C THR A 235 -25.64 -18.76 -9.72
N HIS A 236 -26.42 -19.66 -10.32
CA HIS A 236 -26.69 -19.64 -11.74
C HIS A 236 -28.18 -19.65 -12.01
N GLY A 237 -28.61 -19.06 -13.11
CA GLY A 237 -29.99 -19.12 -13.50
C GLY A 237 -30.32 -18.32 -14.74
N VAL A 238 -31.51 -17.72 -14.72
CA VAL A 238 -32.20 -17.23 -15.90
C VAL A 238 -32.72 -15.81 -15.66
N TYR A 239 -32.53 -14.94 -16.66
CA TYR A 239 -33.03 -13.57 -16.69
C TYR A 239 -34.06 -13.39 -17.82
N TRP A 240 -35.16 -12.69 -17.51
CA TRP A 240 -36.21 -12.31 -18.46
C TRP A 240 -36.23 -10.78 -18.69
N PRO A 241 -35.48 -10.24 -19.68
CA PRO A 241 -35.40 -8.82 -19.98
C PRO A 241 -36.71 -8.07 -20.16
N LYS A 242 -37.76 -8.73 -20.70
CA LYS A 242 -39.06 -8.07 -20.93
C LYS A 242 -39.76 -7.67 -19.62
N VAL A 243 -39.50 -8.39 -18.54
CA VAL A 243 -40.20 -8.25 -17.25
C VAL A 243 -39.23 -7.84 -16.12
N GLY A 244 -37.92 -7.94 -16.35
CA GLY A 244 -36.90 -7.59 -15.36
C GLY A 244 -36.77 -8.63 -14.23
N VAL A 245 -37.31 -9.84 -14.41
CA VAL A 245 -37.24 -10.91 -13.40
C VAL A 245 -35.94 -11.70 -13.57
N LEU A 246 -35.28 -12.00 -12.45
CA LEU A 246 -34.09 -12.82 -12.34
C LEU A 246 -34.36 -13.96 -11.34
N LEU A 247 -34.13 -15.21 -11.76
CA LEU A 247 -34.24 -16.38 -10.90
C LEU A 247 -32.95 -17.18 -10.97
N MET A 248 -32.33 -17.46 -9.82
CA MET A 248 -31.05 -18.15 -9.72
C MET A 248 -31.03 -19.13 -8.57
N THR A 249 -30.20 -20.16 -8.67
CA THR A 249 -30.03 -21.18 -7.63
C THR A 249 -28.56 -21.53 -7.47
N THR A 250 -28.14 -21.94 -6.28
CA THR A 250 -26.91 -22.70 -6.11
C THR A 250 -27.09 -24.12 -6.66
N THR A 251 -26.00 -24.80 -6.98
CA THR A 251 -26.03 -26.21 -7.39
C THR A 251 -24.84 -26.91 -6.78
N SER A 252 -25.09 -28.03 -6.12
CA SER A 252 -24.11 -28.83 -5.41
C SER A 252 -24.54 -30.30 -5.43
N GLU A 253 -23.69 -31.20 -4.93
CA GLU A 253 -24.03 -32.62 -4.89
C GLU A 253 -25.25 -32.93 -4.03
N LYS A 254 -25.52 -32.09 -3.03
CA LYS A 254 -26.71 -32.24 -2.17
C LYS A 254 -27.95 -31.52 -2.73
N PHE A 255 -27.80 -30.64 -3.71
CA PHE A 255 -28.88 -29.79 -4.22
C PHE A 255 -28.79 -29.56 -5.73
N ALA A 256 -29.70 -30.19 -6.49
CA ALA A 256 -29.82 -30.03 -7.94
C ALA A 256 -30.61 -28.76 -8.32
N GLY A 257 -30.19 -27.60 -7.82
CA GLY A 257 -30.92 -26.33 -7.94
C GLY A 257 -31.21 -25.91 -9.39
N ILE A 258 -30.20 -25.93 -10.27
CA ILE A 258 -30.36 -25.48 -11.66
C ILE A 258 -31.35 -26.36 -12.45
N PHE A 259 -31.40 -27.66 -12.16
CA PHE A 259 -32.34 -28.59 -12.78
C PHE A 259 -33.76 -28.43 -12.22
N GLY A 260 -33.89 -28.00 -10.96
CA GLY A 260 -35.19 -27.69 -10.35
C GLY A 260 -35.68 -26.26 -10.61
N LEU A 261 -34.82 -25.37 -11.13
CA LEU A 261 -35.07 -23.94 -11.27
C LEU A 261 -36.37 -23.59 -12.01
N PRO A 262 -36.74 -24.24 -13.14
CA PRO A 262 -37.98 -23.94 -13.84
C PRO A 262 -39.23 -24.10 -12.97
N HIS A 263 -39.26 -25.06 -12.03
CA HIS A 263 -40.41 -25.27 -11.15
C HIS A 263 -40.57 -24.19 -10.07
N LEU A 264 -39.56 -23.33 -9.89
CA LEU A 264 -39.56 -22.23 -8.94
C LEU A 264 -40.07 -20.92 -9.57
N THR A 265 -40.37 -20.90 -10.88
CA THR A 265 -40.94 -19.74 -11.56
C THR A 265 -42.35 -19.41 -11.05
N LEU A 266 -42.74 -18.15 -11.26
CA LEU A 266 -44.07 -17.66 -10.87
C LEU A 266 -45.11 -17.96 -11.97
N ASP A 267 -44.69 -17.88 -13.22
CA ASP A 267 -45.58 -18.02 -14.39
C ASP A 267 -45.26 -19.26 -15.25
N LEU A 268 -46.27 -19.71 -16.00
CA LEU A 268 -46.14 -20.81 -16.97
C LEU A 268 -45.24 -20.43 -18.16
N GLU A 269 -45.29 -19.18 -18.62
CA GLU A 269 -44.41 -18.71 -19.72
C GLU A 269 -42.93 -18.71 -19.30
N GLN A 270 -42.66 -18.30 -18.06
CA GLN A 270 -41.33 -18.36 -17.46
C GLN A 270 -40.85 -19.82 -17.32
N TYR A 271 -41.75 -20.74 -16.94
CA TYR A 271 -41.45 -22.16 -16.87
C TYR A 271 -41.01 -22.71 -18.24
N VAL A 272 -41.82 -22.53 -19.27
CA VAL A 272 -41.55 -23.08 -20.61
C VAL A 272 -40.27 -22.48 -21.20
N SER A 273 -40.08 -21.16 -21.05
CA SER A 273 -38.92 -20.47 -21.60
C SER A 273 -37.61 -20.81 -20.89
N SER A 274 -37.61 -20.91 -19.54
CA SER A 274 -36.43 -21.38 -18.78
C SER A 274 -36.11 -22.84 -19.07
N GLN A 275 -37.10 -23.72 -19.14
CA GLN A 275 -36.91 -25.14 -19.48
C GLN A 275 -36.26 -25.30 -20.85
N ARG A 276 -36.74 -24.57 -21.88
CA ARG A 276 -36.15 -24.59 -23.23
C ARG A 276 -34.71 -24.09 -23.25
N LEU A 277 -34.43 -22.96 -22.56
CA LEU A 277 -33.08 -22.40 -22.47
C LEU A 277 -32.13 -23.42 -21.82
N LEU A 278 -32.48 -23.92 -20.62
CA LEU A 278 -31.68 -24.87 -19.86
C LEU A 278 -31.45 -26.17 -20.62
N ASN A 279 -32.46 -26.71 -21.31
CA ASN A 279 -32.30 -27.94 -22.08
C ASN A 279 -31.26 -27.78 -23.21
N ARG A 280 -31.24 -26.62 -23.86
CA ARG A 280 -30.25 -26.31 -24.90
C ARG A 280 -28.86 -26.08 -24.32
N THR A 281 -28.73 -25.27 -23.27
CA THR A 281 -27.43 -24.92 -22.68
C THR A 281 -26.81 -26.11 -21.95
N LEU A 282 -27.58 -26.83 -21.13
CA LEU A 282 -27.15 -28.08 -20.47
C LEU A 282 -26.85 -29.16 -21.50
N GLY A 283 -27.69 -29.34 -22.52
CA GLY A 283 -27.47 -30.33 -23.58
C GLY A 283 -26.14 -30.11 -24.30
N LYS A 284 -25.88 -28.86 -24.74
CA LYS A 284 -24.60 -28.49 -25.36
C LYS A 284 -23.41 -28.70 -24.43
N ALA A 285 -23.53 -28.35 -23.16
CA ALA A 285 -22.47 -28.54 -22.17
C ALA A 285 -22.14 -30.03 -21.95
N LEU A 286 -23.15 -30.92 -22.04
CA LEU A 286 -23.00 -32.36 -21.86
C LEU A 286 -22.51 -33.10 -23.11
N ASP A 287 -22.71 -32.55 -24.31
CA ASP A 287 -22.32 -33.19 -25.58
C ASP A 287 -20.82 -33.05 -25.89
N ASN A 288 -20.15 -31.98 -25.44
CA ASN A 288 -18.72 -31.73 -25.68
C ASN A 288 -17.93 -31.42 -24.39
N PRO A 289 -17.88 -32.34 -23.40
CA PRO A 289 -17.23 -32.08 -22.11
C PRO A 289 -15.72 -31.82 -22.20
N GLU A 290 -15.05 -32.34 -23.25
CA GLU A 290 -13.59 -32.25 -23.44
C GLU A 290 -13.11 -30.92 -24.04
N LYS A 291 -13.97 -30.18 -24.75
CA LYS A 291 -13.61 -28.89 -25.37
C LYS A 291 -13.74 -27.71 -24.42
N ASN A 292 -14.47 -27.86 -23.31
CA ASN A 292 -14.71 -26.78 -22.37
C ASN A 292 -13.47 -26.60 -21.48
N THR A 293 -12.89 -25.40 -21.53
CA THR A 293 -11.75 -24.96 -20.70
C THR A 293 -12.11 -25.07 -19.21
N ARG A 294 -11.17 -25.31 -18.29
CA ARG A 294 -11.45 -25.37 -16.84
C ARG A 294 -12.24 -24.15 -16.31
N SER A 295 -11.91 -22.95 -16.80
CA SER A 295 -12.65 -21.70 -16.51
C SER A 295 -14.09 -21.72 -17.07
N GLU A 296 -14.30 -22.27 -18.25
CA GLU A 296 -15.65 -22.47 -18.82
C GLU A 296 -16.41 -23.55 -18.04
N ARG A 297 -15.72 -24.57 -17.51
CA ARG A 297 -16.31 -25.62 -16.66
C ARG A 297 -16.66 -25.13 -15.25
N GLU A 298 -15.86 -24.22 -14.68
CA GLU A 298 -16.16 -23.49 -13.43
C GLU A 298 -17.25 -22.42 -13.62
N ASN A 299 -17.41 -21.90 -14.84
CA ASN A 299 -18.53 -21.04 -15.23
C ASN A 299 -19.78 -21.84 -15.62
N MET A 300 -19.63 -23.10 -16.01
CA MET A 300 -20.70 -24.04 -16.30
C MET A 300 -21.11 -24.78 -15.02
N TRP A 301 -22.32 -25.30 -15.05
CA TRP A 301 -23.06 -25.86 -13.92
C TRP A 301 -22.55 -27.22 -13.42
N VAL A 302 -21.23 -27.44 -13.44
CA VAL A 302 -20.61 -28.71 -13.11
C VAL A 302 -20.15 -28.68 -11.65
N MET A 303 -20.69 -29.57 -10.82
CA MET A 303 -20.13 -29.87 -9.51
C MET A 303 -18.65 -30.23 -9.67
N ASN A 304 -17.77 -29.44 -9.08
CA ASN A 304 -16.40 -29.87 -8.84
C ASN A 304 -16.45 -30.83 -7.65
N SER A 305 -16.42 -32.14 -7.91
CA SER A 305 -15.99 -33.10 -6.91
C SER A 305 -14.48 -32.89 -6.71
N GLU A 306 -14.10 -31.97 -5.82
CA GLU A 306 -12.71 -31.94 -5.34
C GLU A 306 -12.41 -33.29 -4.66
N ASP A 307 -11.19 -33.78 -4.84
CA ASP A 307 -10.72 -35.13 -4.50
C ASP A 307 -11.39 -35.76 -3.26
N GLY A 308 -11.78 -37.04 -3.37
CA GLY A 308 -12.48 -37.83 -2.34
C GLY A 308 -11.72 -38.08 -1.02
N ASP A 309 -10.65 -37.34 -0.75
CA ASP A 309 -9.86 -37.37 0.49
C ASP A 309 -9.95 -36.09 1.33
N VAL A 310 -10.61 -35.03 0.85
CA VAL A 310 -10.85 -33.82 1.66
C VAL A 310 -12.24 -33.88 2.30
N LEU A 311 -12.28 -33.80 3.64
CA LEU A 311 -13.52 -33.78 4.40
C LEU A 311 -14.25 -32.44 4.17
N MET A 312 -15.44 -32.50 3.57
CA MET A 312 -16.21 -31.31 3.20
C MET A 312 -17.09 -30.82 4.34
N THR A 313 -17.10 -29.51 4.58
CA THR A 313 -18.02 -28.88 5.55
C THR A 313 -19.37 -28.59 4.89
N PRO A 314 -20.50 -28.92 5.54
CA PRO A 314 -21.82 -28.64 4.97
C PRO A 314 -22.07 -27.13 4.91
N HIS A 315 -22.59 -26.64 3.78
CA HIS A 315 -22.89 -25.22 3.56
C HIS A 315 -24.35 -24.99 3.17
N CYS A 316 -24.99 -23.89 3.58
CA CYS A 316 -26.37 -23.59 3.14
C CYS A 316 -26.46 -23.38 1.62
N GLU A 317 -27.56 -23.86 1.03
CA GLU A 317 -27.97 -23.67 -0.37
C GLU A 317 -28.95 -22.50 -0.49
N PHE A 318 -29.08 -21.94 -1.68
CA PHE A 318 -29.85 -20.71 -1.90
C PHE A 318 -30.64 -20.74 -3.21
N VAL A 319 -31.90 -20.29 -3.12
CA VAL A 319 -32.78 -19.92 -4.22
C VAL A 319 -32.95 -18.41 -4.17
N VAL A 320 -32.57 -17.72 -5.24
CA VAL A 320 -32.49 -16.27 -5.31
C VAL A 320 -33.45 -15.77 -6.36
N PHE A 321 -34.43 -14.97 -5.94
CA PHE A 321 -35.23 -14.14 -6.82
C PHE A 321 -34.71 -12.71 -6.75
N ALA A 322 -34.60 -12.05 -7.90
CA ALA A 322 -34.34 -10.63 -7.96
C ALA A 322 -35.19 -9.95 -9.04
N GLN A 323 -35.65 -8.74 -8.74
CA GLN A 323 -36.43 -7.91 -9.66
C GLN A 323 -35.63 -6.66 -9.99
N VAL A 324 -35.30 -6.48 -11.27
CA VAL A 324 -34.69 -5.27 -11.82
C VAL A 324 -35.77 -4.19 -11.90
N TYR A 325 -35.47 -2.99 -11.44
CA TYR A 325 -36.43 -1.88 -11.50
C TYR A 325 -36.42 -1.22 -12.88
N PRO A 326 -37.59 -0.77 -13.36
CA PRO A 326 -37.65 0.05 -14.56
C PRO A 326 -37.04 1.44 -14.29
N PHE A 327 -36.62 2.13 -15.34
CA PHE A 327 -36.05 3.47 -15.22
C PHE A 327 -37.10 4.53 -14.94
N GLU A 328 -36.78 5.48 -14.07
CA GLU A 328 -37.60 6.67 -13.83
C GLU A 328 -37.37 7.70 -14.95
N VAL A 329 -38.45 8.03 -15.68
CA VAL A 329 -38.42 8.82 -16.94
C VAL A 329 -38.04 10.30 -16.72
N ASP A 330 -38.06 10.79 -15.49
CA ASP A 330 -37.71 12.19 -15.17
C ASP A 330 -36.23 12.53 -15.49
N GLN A 331 -35.37 11.53 -15.72
CA GLN A 331 -33.96 11.73 -16.09
C GLN A 331 -33.71 11.80 -17.61
N ILE A 332 -34.70 11.52 -18.47
CA ILE A 332 -34.53 11.33 -19.93
C ILE A 332 -35.30 12.39 -20.75
N THR A 333 -35.80 13.46 -20.14
CA THR A 333 -36.74 14.44 -20.73
C THR A 333 -36.23 15.25 -21.93
N ASN A 334 -35.03 15.00 -22.46
CA ASN A 334 -34.46 15.74 -23.60
C ASN A 334 -34.47 14.96 -24.92
N PHE A 335 -34.87 13.70 -24.93
CA PHE A 335 -35.04 12.92 -26.16
C PHE A 335 -36.54 12.78 -26.40
N GLY A 336 -37.03 13.20 -27.57
CA GLY A 336 -38.47 13.23 -27.93
C GLY A 336 -39.18 11.86 -27.87
N ASP A 337 -40.31 11.70 -28.56
CA ASP A 337 -41.22 10.52 -28.53
C ASP A 337 -40.62 9.15 -28.96
N LYS A 338 -39.31 8.96 -28.86
CA LYS A 338 -38.66 7.66 -29.01
C LYS A 338 -39.05 6.73 -27.86
N LYS A 339 -39.44 5.51 -28.23
CA LYS A 339 -39.74 4.43 -27.29
C LYS A 339 -38.56 4.20 -26.32
N LEU A 340 -38.82 4.17 -25.02
CA LEU A 340 -37.81 4.04 -23.96
C LEU A 340 -36.91 2.80 -24.14
N THR A 341 -37.45 1.71 -24.68
CA THR A 341 -36.72 0.49 -25.01
C THR A 341 -35.62 0.69 -26.05
N LEU A 342 -35.85 1.55 -27.07
CA LEU A 342 -34.85 1.86 -28.10
C LEU A 342 -33.71 2.70 -27.53
N ILE A 343 -34.00 3.59 -26.58
CA ILE A 343 -32.99 4.40 -25.90
C ILE A 343 -32.06 3.50 -25.09
N ILE A 344 -32.59 2.49 -24.40
CA ILE A 344 -31.79 1.54 -23.61
C ILE A 344 -30.88 0.72 -24.51
N GLN A 345 -31.41 0.20 -25.63
CA GLN A 345 -30.59 -0.53 -26.59
C GLN A 345 -29.45 0.32 -27.16
N GLU A 346 -29.68 1.61 -27.38
CA GLU A 346 -28.62 2.54 -27.80
C GLU A 346 -27.57 2.74 -26.71
N ILE A 347 -27.98 2.95 -25.47
CA ILE A 347 -27.07 3.07 -24.32
C ILE A 347 -26.24 1.80 -24.16
N GLU A 348 -26.86 0.62 -24.23
CA GLU A 348 -26.16 -0.67 -24.10
C GLU A 348 -25.20 -0.93 -25.25
N ARG A 349 -25.57 -0.54 -26.47
CA ARG A 349 -24.69 -0.64 -27.64
C ARG A 349 -23.45 0.24 -27.48
N GLU A 350 -23.63 1.49 -27.07
CA GLU A 350 -22.53 2.43 -26.84
C GLU A 350 -21.65 2.03 -25.63
N LEU A 351 -22.22 1.39 -24.60
CA LEU A 351 -21.45 0.87 -23.48
C LEU A 351 -20.57 -0.33 -23.87
N ARG A 352 -21.08 -1.23 -24.71
CA ARG A 352 -20.34 -2.41 -25.18
C ARG A 352 -19.30 -2.06 -26.24
N ALA A 353 -19.69 -1.24 -27.21
CA ALA A 353 -18.86 -0.83 -28.34
C ALA A 353 -18.90 0.70 -28.44
N PRO A 354 -17.99 1.41 -27.73
CA PRO A 354 -17.98 2.86 -27.69
C PRO A 354 -17.64 3.44 -29.07
N ASN A 355 -18.63 4.03 -29.73
CA ASN A 355 -18.47 4.72 -31.01
C ASN A 355 -18.40 6.24 -30.85
N GLY A 356 -18.53 6.75 -29.62
CA GLY A 356 -18.56 8.18 -29.31
C GLY A 356 -19.93 8.81 -29.51
N ALA A 357 -21.00 8.01 -29.58
CA ALA A 357 -22.35 8.52 -29.73
C ALA A 357 -22.78 9.29 -28.46
N PRO A 358 -23.45 10.45 -28.58
CA PRO A 358 -23.94 11.18 -27.43
C PRO A 358 -25.04 10.37 -26.72
N THR A 359 -24.73 9.83 -25.55
CA THR A 359 -25.67 9.09 -24.71
C THR A 359 -26.24 9.96 -23.60
N PRO A 360 -27.51 9.77 -23.21
CA PRO A 360 -28.05 10.36 -21.99
C PRO A 360 -27.27 9.83 -20.77
N ARG A 361 -27.45 10.47 -19.61
CA ARG A 361 -26.85 9.99 -18.36
C ARG A 361 -27.22 8.53 -18.14
N ILE A 362 -26.20 7.68 -17.97
CA ILE A 362 -26.39 6.24 -17.82
C ILE A 362 -27.07 6.00 -16.46
N PRO A 363 -28.27 5.41 -16.44
CA PRO A 363 -28.98 5.16 -15.20
C PRO A 363 -28.26 4.13 -14.32
N MET A 364 -28.52 4.18 -13.02
CA MET A 364 -27.97 3.20 -12.08
C MET A 364 -28.76 1.90 -12.15
N LEU A 365 -28.08 0.77 -11.97
CA LEU A 365 -28.72 -0.54 -11.89
C LEU A 365 -29.36 -0.68 -10.51
N LYS A 366 -30.70 -0.75 -10.45
CA LYS A 366 -31.48 -0.94 -9.22
C LYS A 366 -32.20 -2.28 -9.26
N MET A 367 -32.09 -3.07 -8.19
CA MET A 367 -32.83 -4.32 -8.06
C MET A 367 -33.21 -4.64 -6.61
N SER A 368 -34.33 -5.32 -6.42
CA SER A 368 -34.71 -5.95 -5.15
C SER A 368 -34.44 -7.43 -5.21
N THR A 369 -34.23 -8.07 -4.06
CA THR A 369 -33.98 -9.52 -4.00
C THR A 369 -34.66 -10.17 -2.80
N VAL A 370 -35.10 -11.40 -3.00
CA VAL A 370 -35.64 -12.31 -1.98
C VAL A 370 -34.91 -13.65 -2.13
N ILE A 371 -34.22 -14.06 -1.07
CA ILE A 371 -33.38 -15.26 -1.04
C ILE A 371 -34.00 -16.26 -0.06
N LEU A 372 -34.26 -17.49 -0.51
CA LEU A 372 -34.69 -18.61 0.33
C LEU A 372 -33.54 -19.62 0.43
N SER A 373 -33.23 -20.05 1.65
CA SER A 373 -32.36 -21.21 1.86
C SER A 373 -33.23 -22.45 2.12
N PRO A 374 -33.30 -23.43 1.20
CA PRO A 374 -34.20 -24.57 1.34
C PRO A 374 -33.72 -25.56 2.42
N ASP A 375 -32.41 -25.63 2.67
CA ASP A 375 -31.80 -26.49 3.68
C ASP A 375 -31.72 -25.82 5.05
N CYS A 376 -31.26 -24.57 5.15
CA CYS A 376 -31.13 -23.85 6.43
C CYS A 376 -32.42 -23.13 6.86
N GLY A 377 -33.43 -23.05 5.99
CA GLY A 377 -34.80 -22.66 6.34
C GLY A 377 -35.03 -21.17 6.60
N PHE A 378 -34.11 -20.28 6.22
CA PHE A 378 -34.28 -18.83 6.38
C PHE A 378 -34.61 -18.11 5.06
N ILE A 379 -35.25 -16.94 5.18
CA ILE A 379 -35.56 -16.03 4.06
C ILE A 379 -34.86 -14.70 4.33
N LEU A 380 -34.16 -14.17 3.32
CA LEU A 380 -33.53 -12.85 3.34
C LEU A 380 -34.15 -11.96 2.28
N GLU A 381 -34.29 -10.68 2.59
CA GLU A 381 -34.87 -9.69 1.68
C GLU A 381 -34.01 -8.44 1.62
N SER A 382 -33.93 -7.82 0.45
CA SER A 382 -33.30 -6.49 0.31
C SER A 382 -34.08 -5.43 1.09
N LYS A 383 -33.38 -4.57 1.83
CA LYS A 383 -33.99 -3.45 2.57
C LYS A 383 -34.51 -2.38 1.60
N GLY A 384 -35.82 -2.21 1.55
CA GLY A 384 -36.51 -1.14 0.81
C GLY A 384 -38.03 -1.38 0.70
N PRO A 385 -38.75 -0.58 -0.09
CA PRO A 385 -40.19 -0.73 -0.30
C PRO A 385 -40.61 -2.10 -0.86
N PRO A 386 -41.79 -2.65 -0.54
CA PRO A 386 -42.87 -2.06 0.24
C PRO A 386 -42.70 -2.20 1.76
N SER A 387 -41.76 -3.03 2.24
CA SER A 387 -41.59 -3.28 3.68
C SER A 387 -40.94 -2.13 4.44
N PHE A 388 -40.08 -1.36 3.77
CA PHE A 388 -39.34 -0.24 4.37
C PHE A 388 -39.61 1.05 3.58
N THR A 389 -39.45 2.19 4.24
CA THR A 389 -39.61 3.50 3.60
C THR A 389 -38.44 3.80 2.65
N PHE A 390 -38.60 4.78 1.76
CA PHE A 390 -37.51 5.21 0.87
C PHE A 390 -36.30 5.77 1.63
N GLU A 391 -36.53 6.40 2.79
CA GLU A 391 -35.46 6.91 3.66
C GLU A 391 -34.60 5.78 4.26
N ASP A 392 -35.18 4.60 4.42
CA ASP A 392 -34.52 3.43 4.99
C ASP A 392 -33.58 2.69 4.02
N GLY A 393 -33.76 2.88 2.71
CA GLY A 393 -32.95 2.30 1.64
C GLY A 393 -33.76 1.99 0.36
N GLU A 394 -33.13 2.18 -0.80
CA GLU A 394 -33.71 1.89 -2.13
C GLU A 394 -33.27 0.52 -2.70
N HIS A 395 -33.38 -0.55 -1.90
CA HIS A 395 -32.88 -1.90 -2.25
C HIS A 395 -31.41 -1.91 -2.66
N LEU A 396 -31.05 -2.74 -3.67
CA LEU A 396 -29.70 -2.89 -4.16
C LEU A 396 -29.48 -1.91 -5.31
N THR A 397 -28.50 -1.04 -5.15
CA THR A 397 -28.10 -0.04 -6.15
C THR A 397 -26.69 -0.31 -6.63
N GLY A 398 -26.43 -0.07 -7.92
CA GLY A 398 -25.15 -0.39 -8.51
C GLY A 398 -24.88 0.26 -9.85
N LYS A 399 -23.70 -0.07 -10.40
CA LYS A 399 -23.23 0.41 -11.71
C LYS A 399 -22.97 -0.78 -12.61
N LYS A 400 -23.21 -0.61 -13.91
CA LYS A 400 -22.84 -1.59 -14.93
C LYS A 400 -21.33 -1.80 -14.96
N HIS A 401 -20.90 -2.98 -15.39
CA HIS A 401 -19.48 -3.36 -15.41
C HIS A 401 -18.63 -2.39 -16.26
N GLU A 402 -19.13 -2.02 -17.43
CA GLU A 402 -18.44 -1.14 -18.39
C GLU A 402 -18.27 0.27 -17.80
N VAL A 403 -19.29 0.77 -17.10
CA VAL A 403 -19.24 2.06 -16.40
C VAL A 403 -18.23 2.03 -15.27
N LEU A 404 -18.18 0.92 -14.52
CA LEU A 404 -17.20 0.76 -13.45
C LEU A 404 -15.78 0.78 -14.00
N VAL A 405 -15.49 0.01 -15.05
CA VAL A 405 -14.17 -0.03 -15.71
C VAL A 405 -13.78 1.35 -16.25
N ARG A 406 -14.70 2.05 -16.92
CA ARG A 406 -14.45 3.43 -17.42
C ARG A 406 -14.12 4.39 -16.28
N ASN A 407 -14.82 4.30 -15.15
CA ASN A 407 -14.50 5.10 -13.96
C ASN A 407 -13.12 4.76 -13.39
N MET A 408 -12.72 3.47 -13.40
CA MET A 408 -11.37 3.07 -12.96
C MET A 408 -10.28 3.66 -13.86
N GLN A 409 -10.50 3.65 -15.19
CA GLN A 409 -9.57 4.24 -16.15
C GLN A 409 -9.37 5.74 -15.87
N HIS A 410 -10.45 6.50 -15.70
CA HIS A 410 -10.38 7.93 -15.38
C HIS A 410 -9.74 8.21 -14.02
N LEU A 411 -9.99 7.38 -13.01
CA LEU A 411 -9.32 7.52 -11.72
C LEU A 411 -7.80 7.29 -11.85
N LEU A 412 -7.38 6.27 -12.62
CA LEU A 412 -5.96 5.99 -12.88
C LEU A 412 -5.31 7.14 -13.65
N GLU A 413 -5.98 7.70 -14.65
CA GLU A 413 -5.52 8.89 -15.38
C GLU A 413 -5.34 10.09 -14.43
N GLY A 414 -6.32 10.37 -13.57
CA GLY A 414 -6.20 11.38 -12.53
C GLY A 414 -5.04 11.12 -11.56
N PHE A 415 -4.81 9.85 -11.21
CA PHE A 415 -3.70 9.47 -10.34
C PHE A 415 -2.34 9.64 -11.03
N ALA A 416 -2.24 9.43 -12.35
CA ALA A 416 -1.04 9.73 -13.12
C ALA A 416 -0.69 11.23 -13.04
N VAL A 417 -1.70 12.11 -13.11
CA VAL A 417 -1.50 13.57 -12.94
C VAL A 417 -1.01 13.90 -11.53
N VAL A 418 -1.53 13.23 -10.50
CA VAL A 418 -1.05 13.40 -9.12
C VAL A 418 0.42 13.00 -8.98
N ILE A 419 0.84 11.86 -9.53
CA ILE A 419 2.24 11.40 -9.49
C ILE A 419 3.15 12.30 -10.33
N LEU A 420 2.67 12.81 -11.47
CA LEU A 420 3.39 13.81 -12.26
C LEU A 420 3.66 15.07 -11.42
N ALA A 421 2.64 15.59 -10.74
CA ALA A 421 2.79 16.75 -9.86
C ALA A 421 3.77 16.47 -8.71
N GLN A 422 3.75 15.27 -8.12
CA GLN A 422 4.73 14.86 -7.11
C GLN A 422 6.16 14.83 -7.69
N THR A 423 6.34 14.30 -8.90
CA THR A 423 7.63 14.26 -9.60
C THR A 423 8.15 15.67 -9.88
N LEU A 424 7.29 16.59 -10.35
CA LEU A 424 7.66 17.98 -10.61
C LEU A 424 8.10 18.72 -9.34
N LEU A 425 7.43 18.47 -8.20
CA LEU A 425 7.86 19.01 -6.91
C LEU A 425 9.23 18.45 -6.49
N LEU A 426 9.49 17.16 -6.72
CA LEU A 426 10.79 16.55 -6.45
C LEU A 426 11.90 17.17 -7.31
N VAL A 427 11.63 17.42 -8.60
CA VAL A 427 12.56 18.11 -9.50
C VAL A 427 12.78 19.57 -9.06
N ALA A 428 11.75 20.27 -8.59
CA ALA A 428 11.91 21.63 -8.06
C ALA A 428 12.81 21.63 -6.81
N GLN A 429 12.64 20.67 -5.91
CA GLN A 429 13.47 20.50 -4.72
C GLN A 429 14.92 20.13 -5.06
N SER A 430 15.15 19.30 -6.07
CA SER A 430 16.51 18.92 -6.48
C SER A 430 17.26 20.06 -7.17
N LYS A 431 16.56 20.92 -7.91
CA LYS A 431 17.15 22.13 -8.53
C LYS A 431 17.58 23.17 -7.48
N ASP A 432 16.75 23.40 -6.48
CA ASP A 432 17.06 24.33 -5.38
C ASP A 432 18.25 23.82 -4.54
N ALA A 433 18.26 22.52 -4.26
CA ALA A 433 19.38 21.85 -3.59
C ALA A 433 20.47 21.45 -4.59
N SER A 434 21.11 22.43 -5.25
CA SER A 434 22.18 22.19 -6.22
C SER A 434 23.59 22.22 -5.62
N THR A 435 23.77 22.83 -4.44
CA THR A 435 25.09 22.93 -3.79
C THR A 435 25.29 21.83 -2.73
N PRO A 436 26.52 21.31 -2.53
CA PRO A 436 26.80 20.31 -1.50
C PRO A 436 26.41 20.74 -0.08
N SER A 437 26.52 22.04 0.24
CA SER A 437 26.13 22.60 1.54
C SER A 437 24.62 22.60 1.75
N THR A 438 23.82 22.79 0.70
CA THR A 438 22.35 22.68 0.75
C THR A 438 21.85 21.24 0.71
N ILE A 439 22.42 20.38 -0.16
CA ILE A 439 22.09 18.95 -0.26
C ILE A 439 22.37 18.24 1.07
N GLY A 440 23.47 18.59 1.72
CA GLY A 440 23.84 18.07 3.03
C GLY A 440 22.82 18.36 4.15
N ARG A 441 21.85 19.28 3.96
CA ARG A 441 20.79 19.53 4.96
C ARG A 441 19.63 18.56 4.85
N ILE A 442 19.43 17.94 3.68
CA ILE A 442 18.28 17.08 3.38
C ILE A 442 18.50 15.68 3.95
N SER A 443 17.45 15.11 4.53
CA SER A 443 17.49 13.76 5.07
C SER A 443 17.45 12.72 3.98
N LEU A 444 18.47 11.85 3.99
CA LEU A 444 18.56 10.72 3.07
C LEU A 444 17.33 9.79 3.20
N TYR A 445 16.88 9.58 4.44
CA TYR A 445 15.75 8.71 4.72
C TYR A 445 14.41 9.28 4.26
N THR A 446 14.21 10.61 4.31
CA THR A 446 12.98 11.24 3.80
C THR A 446 12.81 10.97 2.31
N ILE A 447 13.83 11.27 1.51
CA ILE A 447 13.78 11.03 0.06
C ILE A 447 13.75 9.53 -0.26
N SER A 448 14.57 8.72 0.42
CA SER A 448 14.56 7.26 0.24
C SER A 448 13.19 6.64 0.52
N PHE A 449 12.48 7.11 1.54
CA PHE A 449 11.18 6.58 1.92
C PHE A 449 10.08 6.99 0.92
N MET A 450 10.12 8.23 0.42
CA MET A 450 9.25 8.68 -0.67
C MET A 450 9.43 7.84 -1.93
N LEU A 451 10.69 7.58 -2.33
CA LEU A 451 11.01 6.75 -3.49
C LEU A 451 10.63 5.29 -3.29
N PHE A 452 10.71 4.78 -2.06
CA PHE A 452 10.22 3.45 -1.74
C PHE A 452 8.72 3.31 -1.99
N ALA A 453 7.93 4.31 -1.57
CA ALA A 453 6.50 4.35 -1.85
C ALA A 453 6.18 4.45 -3.35
N ASP A 454 6.92 5.28 -4.10
CA ASP A 454 6.75 5.41 -5.55
C ASP A 454 7.17 4.12 -6.28
N ALA A 455 8.21 3.42 -5.81
CA ALA A 455 8.60 2.11 -6.33
C ALA A 455 7.54 1.03 -6.03
N PHE A 456 6.88 1.11 -4.88
CA PHE A 456 5.78 0.22 -4.51
C PHE A 456 4.55 0.42 -5.40
N ILE A 457 4.18 1.68 -5.66
CA ILE A 457 3.11 2.04 -6.60
C ILE A 457 3.45 1.55 -8.02
N PHE A 458 4.69 1.75 -8.46
CA PHE A 458 5.17 1.24 -9.75
C PHE A 458 4.99 -0.28 -9.86
N ALA A 459 5.43 -1.04 -8.86
CA ALA A 459 5.38 -2.50 -8.88
C ALA A 459 3.94 -3.03 -8.89
N ILE A 460 3.04 -2.47 -8.08
CA ILE A 460 1.62 -2.87 -8.05
C ILE A 460 0.93 -2.57 -9.38
N LEU A 461 1.12 -1.38 -9.94
CA LEU A 461 0.43 -0.98 -11.16
C LEU A 461 1.00 -1.64 -12.42
N SER A 462 2.30 -1.98 -12.41
CA SER A 462 2.91 -2.82 -13.43
C SER A 462 2.29 -4.23 -13.43
N LEU A 463 2.09 -4.82 -12.24
CA LEU A 463 1.38 -6.10 -12.13
C LEU A 463 -0.08 -6.00 -12.60
N LEU A 464 -0.80 -4.94 -12.20
CA LEU A 464 -2.18 -4.72 -12.61
C LEU A 464 -2.32 -4.57 -14.13
N SER A 465 -1.39 -3.86 -14.76
CA SER A 465 -1.29 -3.72 -16.22
C SER A 465 -1.15 -5.09 -16.91
N GLY A 466 -0.36 -6.01 -16.36
CA GLY A 466 -0.19 -7.35 -16.93
C GLY A 466 -1.40 -8.27 -16.75
N VAL A 467 -2.18 -8.10 -15.68
CA VAL A 467 -3.32 -8.99 -15.35
C VAL A 467 -4.63 -8.56 -16.02
N SER A 468 -4.86 -7.26 -16.20
CA SER A 468 -6.15 -6.74 -16.67
C SER A 468 -6.03 -6.03 -18.04
N PRO A 469 -6.51 -6.65 -19.14
CA PRO A 469 -6.43 -6.04 -20.47
C PRO A 469 -7.27 -4.74 -20.55
N ASN A 470 -8.39 -4.69 -19.84
CA ASN A 470 -9.30 -3.54 -19.82
C ASN A 470 -8.69 -2.29 -19.15
N LEU A 471 -7.70 -2.46 -18.26
CA LEU A 471 -7.05 -1.36 -17.55
C LEU A 471 -5.62 -1.10 -18.05
N PHE A 472 -5.17 -1.85 -19.05
CA PHE A 472 -3.77 -1.86 -19.48
C PHE A 472 -3.21 -0.46 -19.80
N PRO A 473 -3.82 0.38 -20.65
CA PRO A 473 -3.24 1.68 -21.01
C PRO A 473 -3.14 2.64 -19.81
N SER A 474 -4.22 2.76 -19.03
CA SER A 474 -4.28 3.68 -17.88
C SER A 474 -3.34 3.22 -16.76
N ALA A 475 -3.25 1.92 -16.49
CA ALA A 475 -2.34 1.37 -15.48
C ALA A 475 -0.87 1.52 -15.91
N LEU A 476 -0.55 1.31 -17.19
CA LEU A 476 0.78 1.50 -17.75
C LEU A 476 1.24 2.96 -17.68
N LEU A 477 0.34 3.91 -17.95
CA LEU A 477 0.64 5.34 -17.82
C LEU A 477 1.09 5.67 -16.39
N VAL A 478 0.33 5.23 -15.39
CA VAL A 478 0.67 5.52 -13.99
C VAL A 478 1.97 4.82 -13.58
N SER A 479 2.18 3.57 -13.99
CA SER A 479 3.42 2.84 -13.69
C SER A 479 4.63 3.54 -14.32
N PHE A 480 4.53 4.01 -15.57
CA PHE A 480 5.57 4.80 -16.23
C PHE A 480 5.88 6.11 -15.48
N MET A 481 4.85 6.86 -15.06
CA MET A 481 5.05 8.08 -14.26
C MET A 481 5.73 7.80 -12.92
N SER A 482 5.35 6.71 -12.26
CA SER A 482 5.95 6.29 -11.00
C SER A 482 7.41 5.85 -11.19
N LEU A 483 7.71 5.13 -12.28
CA LEU A 483 9.08 4.77 -12.67
C LEU A 483 9.95 6.02 -12.91
N MET A 484 9.41 7.04 -13.58
CA MET A 484 10.11 8.30 -13.80
C MET A 484 10.41 9.03 -12.47
N SER A 485 9.47 9.03 -11.53
CA SER A 485 9.71 9.55 -10.17
C SER A 485 10.89 8.84 -9.51
N VAL A 486 10.90 7.50 -9.56
CA VAL A 486 11.96 6.67 -8.96
C VAL A 486 13.32 6.92 -9.64
N MET A 487 13.38 6.95 -10.97
CA MET A 487 14.63 7.16 -11.71
C MET A 487 15.26 8.53 -11.43
N LEU A 488 14.46 9.60 -11.46
CA LEU A 488 14.92 10.96 -11.14
C LEU A 488 15.31 11.09 -9.67
N GLY A 489 14.54 10.45 -8.78
CA GLY A 489 14.82 10.48 -7.36
C GLY A 489 16.06 9.70 -6.95
N ILE A 490 16.39 8.57 -7.59
CA ILE A 490 17.62 7.82 -7.32
C ILE A 490 18.86 8.67 -7.63
N ARG A 491 18.83 9.46 -8.71
CA ARG A 491 19.92 10.41 -9.03
C ARG A 491 20.08 11.45 -7.93
N PHE A 492 18.97 12.01 -7.45
CA PHE A 492 18.99 12.96 -6.34
C PHE A 492 19.47 12.31 -5.03
N LEU A 493 19.03 11.08 -4.74
CA LEU A 493 19.45 10.31 -3.57
C LEU A 493 20.95 9.99 -3.59
N SER A 494 21.50 9.66 -4.76
CA SER A 494 22.94 9.46 -4.96
C SER A 494 23.74 10.74 -4.69
N ALA A 495 23.27 11.89 -5.17
CA ALA A 495 23.89 13.19 -4.86
C ALA A 495 23.86 13.48 -3.34
N ILE A 496 22.75 13.20 -2.67
CA ILE A 496 22.65 13.29 -1.19
C ILE A 496 23.62 12.32 -0.52
N TRP A 497 23.69 11.07 -0.98
CA TRP A 497 24.59 10.06 -0.43
C TRP A 497 26.05 10.50 -0.51
N ASN A 498 26.50 11.00 -1.66
CA ASN A 498 27.89 11.43 -1.86
C ASN A 498 28.20 12.69 -1.02
N SER A 499 27.30 13.67 -0.96
CA SER A 499 27.49 14.86 -0.12
C SER A 499 27.64 14.55 1.39
N GLN A 500 27.03 13.45 1.84
CA GLN A 500 27.03 13.01 3.24
C GLN A 500 28.14 12.01 3.58
N GLU A 501 28.94 11.59 2.60
CA GLU A 501 30.09 10.71 2.81
C GLU A 501 31.06 11.17 3.91
N PRO A 502 31.51 12.44 3.97
CA PRO A 502 32.44 12.87 5.01
C PRO A 502 31.84 12.75 6.42
N GLU A 503 30.53 12.93 6.60
CA GLU A 503 29.88 12.72 7.90
C GLU A 503 29.90 11.24 8.31
N ARG A 504 29.65 10.34 7.36
CA ARG A 504 29.60 8.89 7.65
C ARG A 504 30.96 8.36 8.03
N ILE A 505 32.01 8.80 7.32
CA ILE A 505 33.39 8.44 7.65
C ILE A 505 33.74 8.91 9.07
N GLU A 506 33.33 10.12 9.45
CA GLU A 506 33.59 10.64 10.79
C GLU A 506 32.86 9.85 11.88
N ARG A 507 31.58 9.50 11.67
CA ARG A 507 30.85 8.63 12.62
C ARG A 507 31.50 7.26 12.79
N LEU A 508 32.01 6.67 11.71
CA LEU A 508 32.75 5.40 11.76
C LEU A 508 34.09 5.54 12.50
N ARG A 509 34.76 6.69 12.41
CA ARG A 509 35.95 6.98 13.22
C ARG A 509 35.60 7.08 14.71
N GLN A 510 34.55 7.83 15.05
CA GLN A 510 34.08 7.99 16.44
C GLN A 510 33.66 6.65 17.05
N GLN A 511 32.94 5.80 16.31
CA GLN A 511 32.57 4.47 16.77
C GLN A 511 33.78 3.60 17.06
N ARG A 512 34.82 3.63 16.21
CA ARG A 512 36.06 2.89 16.48
C ARG A 512 36.81 3.41 17.69
N VAL A 513 36.88 4.72 17.90
CA VAL A 513 37.50 5.29 19.11
C VAL A 513 36.77 4.80 20.37
N LEU A 514 35.43 4.75 20.32
CA LEU A 514 34.62 4.22 21.43
C LEU A 514 34.82 2.71 21.63
N GLU A 515 34.87 1.92 20.55
CA GLU A 515 35.12 0.46 20.61
C GLU A 515 36.51 0.15 21.18
N VAL A 516 37.54 0.90 20.78
CA VAL A 516 38.90 0.76 21.33
C VAL A 516 38.95 1.17 22.80
N ALA A 517 38.18 2.19 23.20
CA ALA A 517 38.08 2.61 24.61
C ALA A 517 37.27 1.65 25.51
N THR A 518 36.45 0.75 24.93
CA THR A 518 35.63 -0.23 25.68
C THR A 518 36.19 -1.65 25.67
N GLN A 519 37.34 -1.88 25.02
CA GLN A 519 38.05 -3.16 25.14
C GLN A 519 38.82 -3.24 26.48
N PRO A 520 38.58 -4.25 27.34
CA PRO A 520 39.41 -4.47 28.51
C PRO A 520 40.83 -4.86 28.06
N SER A 521 41.84 -4.22 28.65
CA SER A 521 43.25 -4.54 28.46
C SER A 521 43.54 -5.96 28.97
N SER A 522 43.49 -6.95 28.07
CA SER A 522 43.98 -8.29 28.37
C SER A 522 45.50 -8.26 28.52
N GLU A 523 45.94 -8.78 29.66
CA GLU A 523 47.30 -8.83 30.19
C GLU A 523 48.35 -9.29 29.17
N LEU A 524 49.50 -8.62 29.21
CA LEU A 524 50.77 -9.14 28.70
C LEU A 524 51.10 -10.45 29.43
N ASN A 525 50.82 -11.59 28.80
CA ASN A 525 51.32 -12.88 29.26
C ASN A 525 52.72 -13.14 28.67
N LEU A 526 53.72 -12.96 29.55
CA LEU A 526 55.05 -13.57 29.44
C LEU A 526 54.92 -15.09 29.53
N THR A 527 55.14 -15.82 28.43
CA THR A 527 55.43 -17.26 28.49
C THR A 527 56.46 -17.69 27.44
N GLN A 528 57.66 -17.96 27.96
CA GLN A 528 58.66 -18.98 27.57
C GLN A 528 58.73 -19.44 26.11
N VAL A 529 59.82 -19.04 25.46
CA VAL A 529 60.37 -19.68 24.26
C VAL A 529 61.23 -20.87 24.69
N ASN A 530 60.88 -22.06 24.23
CA ASN A 530 61.73 -23.26 24.30
C ASN A 530 62.82 -23.19 23.23
N THR A 531 64.06 -23.41 23.65
CA THR A 531 65.24 -23.70 22.81
C THR A 531 65.11 -25.06 22.09
N PRO A 532 65.85 -25.23 20.98
CA PRO A 532 67.02 -26.10 21.07
C PRO A 532 68.30 -25.48 20.49
N ASN A 533 69.42 -25.85 21.13
CA ASN A 533 70.79 -25.51 20.79
C ASN A 533 71.18 -25.94 19.35
N THR A 534 72.11 -25.22 18.70
CA THR A 534 73.42 -25.72 18.20
C THR A 534 74.29 -24.53 17.72
N ASP A 535 75.40 -24.32 18.44
CA ASP A 535 76.76 -23.90 18.06
C ASP A 535 77.17 -22.56 17.40
N THR A 536 78.22 -22.01 18.05
CA THR A 536 79.45 -21.33 17.54
C THR A 536 79.53 -19.81 17.30
N ASN A 537 80.17 -19.16 18.30
CA ASN A 537 81.42 -18.36 18.24
C ASN A 537 81.53 -16.96 17.55
N ILE A 538 81.77 -15.97 18.44
CA ILE A 538 82.89 -14.99 18.50
C ILE A 538 82.81 -13.63 17.73
N THR A 539 82.96 -12.57 18.55
CA THR A 539 83.52 -11.19 18.36
C THR A 539 82.74 -10.04 17.70
N SER A 540 82.46 -9.07 18.56
CA SER A 540 82.65 -7.60 18.45
C SER A 540 83.22 -7.00 17.15
N SER A 541 82.58 -5.93 16.67
CA SER A 541 83.23 -4.63 16.51
C SER A 541 82.23 -3.51 16.19
N THR A 542 82.45 -2.38 16.86
CA THR A 542 81.83 -1.07 16.66
C THR A 542 82.40 -0.40 15.42
N THR A 543 81.55 0.16 14.54
CA THR A 543 81.97 1.27 13.67
C THR A 543 80.81 2.24 13.43
N VAL A 544 81.03 3.49 13.82
CA VAL A 544 80.22 4.69 13.53
C VAL A 544 80.75 5.33 12.25
N ARG A 545 79.89 5.69 11.26
CA ARG A 545 79.87 6.97 10.50
C ARG A 545 78.81 7.00 9.35
N PRO A 546 78.52 8.16 8.73
CA PRO A 546 77.34 9.02 8.97
C PRO A 546 76.29 8.97 7.84
N GLN A 547 75.07 9.41 8.13
CA GLN A 547 73.97 9.50 7.16
C GLN A 547 73.93 10.92 6.56
N GLU A 548 74.03 11.00 5.23
CA GLU A 548 73.82 12.21 4.41
C GLU A 548 72.32 12.49 4.22
N ASP A 549 71.99 13.78 4.22
CA ASP A 549 70.68 14.36 3.91
C ASP A 549 70.31 14.16 2.43
N ASN A 550 69.08 13.71 2.16
CA ASN A 550 68.40 13.89 0.88
C ASN A 550 66.94 14.32 1.11
N PRO A 551 66.39 15.25 0.31
CA PRO A 551 65.14 15.96 0.61
C PRO A 551 63.88 15.14 0.33
N ILE A 552 62.88 15.29 1.20
CA ILE A 552 61.51 14.81 1.00
C ILE A 552 60.83 15.66 -0.08
N ILE A 553 60.53 15.05 -1.22
CA ILE A 553 59.62 15.60 -2.23
C ILE A 553 58.20 15.10 -1.90
N ILE A 554 57.28 16.02 -1.65
CA ILE A 554 55.84 15.74 -1.51
C ILE A 554 55.22 15.88 -2.90
N PRO A 555 54.53 14.86 -3.45
CA PRO A 555 53.89 15.01 -4.76
C PRO A 555 52.62 15.89 -4.61
N SER A 556 52.38 16.70 -5.63
CA SER A 556 51.18 17.53 -5.77
C SER A 556 50.00 16.65 -6.20
N ASP A 557 48.82 16.85 -5.58
CA ASP A 557 47.59 16.06 -5.76
C ASP A 557 46.92 16.17 -7.16
N GLN A 558 47.65 16.58 -8.21
CA GLN A 558 47.09 16.79 -9.55
C GLN A 558 47.38 15.65 -10.55
N ASP A 559 48.24 14.67 -10.22
CA ASP A 559 48.66 13.63 -11.16
C ASP A 559 47.93 12.27 -10.99
N ILE A 560 47.09 12.13 -9.95
CA ILE A 560 46.38 10.86 -9.66
C ILE A 560 45.26 10.58 -10.67
N ASP A 561 44.61 11.61 -11.23
CA ASP A 561 43.52 11.42 -12.19
C ASP A 561 44.04 11.02 -13.59
N ALA A 562 45.30 11.28 -13.90
CA ALA A 562 45.94 10.88 -15.16
C ALA A 562 46.35 9.40 -15.16
N GLU A 563 46.86 8.88 -14.04
CA GLU A 563 47.24 7.46 -13.90
C GLU A 563 46.01 6.52 -13.86
N ILE A 564 44.90 6.95 -13.25
CA ILE A 564 43.65 6.16 -13.24
C ILE A 564 43.03 6.07 -14.66
N PHE A 565 43.22 7.09 -15.50
CA PHE A 565 42.72 7.09 -16.87
C PHE A 565 43.54 6.15 -17.77
N GLU A 566 44.87 6.06 -17.58
CA GLU A 566 45.74 5.10 -18.30
C GLU A 566 45.49 3.63 -17.88
N ASP A 567 45.23 3.36 -16.60
CA ASP A 567 44.92 2.00 -16.12
C ASP A 567 43.57 1.48 -16.64
N THR A 568 42.59 2.36 -16.85
CA THR A 568 41.29 1.95 -17.43
C THR A 568 41.35 1.64 -18.93
N LEU A 569 42.34 2.14 -19.67
CA LEU A 569 42.53 1.85 -21.09
C LEU A 569 43.31 0.54 -21.34
N ASN A 570 44.17 0.13 -20.41
CA ASN A 570 44.98 -1.10 -20.54
C ASN A 570 44.26 -2.39 -20.12
N SER A 571 43.01 -2.30 -19.66
CA SER A 571 42.26 -3.42 -19.08
C SER A 571 41.63 -4.39 -20.11
N SER A 572 41.81 -4.20 -21.42
CA SER A 572 41.14 -5.00 -22.45
C SER A 572 42.02 -5.84 -23.38
N SER A 573 43.30 -6.08 -23.08
CA SER A 573 44.12 -6.94 -23.95
C SER A 573 45.19 -7.78 -23.27
N SER A 574 45.02 -9.10 -23.46
CA SER A 574 46.03 -10.15 -23.63
C SER A 574 46.41 -11.04 -22.43
N LEU A 575 46.13 -12.32 -22.67
CA LEU A 575 46.59 -13.53 -21.99
C LEU A 575 48.10 -13.71 -22.17
N LEU A 576 48.83 -14.05 -21.10
CA LEU A 576 49.99 -14.96 -21.08
C LEU A 576 50.44 -15.21 -19.61
N PRO A 577 50.88 -16.42 -19.24
CA PRO A 577 51.30 -16.72 -17.87
C PRO A 577 52.83 -16.55 -17.74
N THR A 578 53.29 -15.77 -16.76
CA THR A 578 54.68 -15.87 -16.30
C THR A 578 54.75 -15.92 -14.77
N THR A 579 55.34 -17.02 -14.33
CA THR A 579 55.70 -17.40 -12.98
C THR A 579 56.64 -16.38 -12.35
N ASN A 580 56.32 -15.92 -11.13
CA ASN A 580 57.30 -15.53 -10.12
C ASN A 580 56.61 -15.46 -8.75
N GLU A 581 56.84 -16.49 -7.94
CA GLU A 581 56.59 -16.47 -6.49
C GLU A 581 57.70 -15.66 -5.80
N ASN A 582 57.34 -15.04 -4.67
CA ASN A 582 58.16 -14.24 -3.75
C ASN A 582 58.29 -12.74 -4.06
N ARG A 583 57.30 -11.97 -3.61
CA ARG A 583 57.60 -10.76 -2.85
C ARG A 583 56.61 -10.55 -1.70
N ALA A 584 57.20 -10.41 -0.52
CA ALA A 584 56.55 -10.27 0.77
C ALA A 584 55.60 -9.06 0.84
N SER A 585 54.61 -9.24 1.70
CA SER A 585 53.57 -8.31 2.11
C SER A 585 54.08 -6.88 2.40
N THR A 586 53.76 -5.95 1.52
CA THR A 586 53.48 -4.57 1.94
C THR A 586 52.04 -4.57 2.43
N GLN A 587 51.84 -4.51 3.76
CA GLN A 587 50.53 -4.23 4.34
C GLN A 587 50.10 -2.84 3.88
N ALA A 588 49.37 -2.77 2.77
CA ALA A 588 48.49 -1.64 2.50
C ALA A 588 47.40 -1.68 3.57
N THR A 589 47.45 -0.74 4.50
CA THR A 589 46.41 -0.49 5.50
C THR A 589 45.07 -0.37 4.76
N SER A 590 44.24 -1.40 4.83
CA SER A 590 42.92 -1.40 4.22
C SER A 590 42.05 -0.37 4.92
N GLN A 591 41.89 0.80 4.29
CA GLN A 591 40.81 1.72 4.61
C GLN A 591 39.49 0.93 4.49
N PRO A 592 38.68 0.82 5.56
CA PRO A 592 37.44 0.08 5.49
C PRO A 592 36.48 0.81 4.55
N ARG A 593 36.19 0.20 3.39
CA ARG A 593 35.09 0.65 2.52
C ARG A 593 33.81 0.63 3.35
N GLY A 594 33.26 1.81 3.63
CA GLY A 594 31.93 1.92 4.24
C GLY A 594 30.87 1.17 3.41
N VAL A 595 29.69 0.94 3.98
CA VAL A 595 28.57 0.30 3.27
C VAL A 595 28.35 0.99 1.93
N SER A 596 28.46 0.25 0.83
CA SER A 596 28.31 0.82 -0.50
C SER A 596 26.86 1.25 -0.75
N PHE A 597 26.67 2.31 -1.54
CA PHE A 597 25.33 2.76 -1.97
C PHE A 597 24.52 1.61 -2.59
N ALA A 598 25.18 0.76 -3.38
CA ALA A 598 24.59 -0.44 -3.99
C ALA A 598 24.02 -1.41 -2.94
N THR A 599 24.67 -1.57 -1.78
CA THR A 599 24.21 -2.47 -0.72
C THR A 599 22.89 -1.97 -0.09
N ILE A 600 22.77 -0.65 0.09
CA ILE A 600 21.52 -0.04 0.60
C ILE A 600 20.41 -0.18 -0.43
N TYR A 601 20.73 0.06 -1.71
CA TYR A 601 19.80 -0.14 -2.80
C TYR A 601 19.27 -1.58 -2.85
N VAL A 602 20.15 -2.59 -2.85
CA VAL A 602 19.74 -4.01 -2.84
C VAL A 602 18.88 -4.35 -1.61
N ARG A 603 19.24 -3.86 -0.42
CA ARG A 603 18.41 -4.06 0.79
C ARG A 603 17.03 -3.41 0.65
N SER A 604 16.94 -2.22 0.06
CA SER A 604 15.67 -1.54 -0.17
C SER A 604 14.80 -2.28 -1.18
N VAL A 605 15.38 -2.85 -2.23
CA VAL A 605 14.64 -3.67 -3.21
C VAL A 605 14.15 -4.98 -2.58
N LEU A 606 14.97 -5.66 -1.77
CA LEU A 606 14.54 -6.86 -1.04
C LEU A 606 13.41 -6.56 -0.03
N LEU A 607 13.48 -5.41 0.65
CA LEU A 607 12.40 -4.97 1.53
C LEU A 607 11.12 -4.67 0.72
N LEU A 608 11.25 -4.05 -0.45
CA LEU A 608 10.14 -3.73 -1.34
C LEU A 608 9.44 -5.01 -1.81
N THR A 609 10.19 -6.00 -2.27
CA THR A 609 9.63 -7.28 -2.73
C THR A 609 8.94 -8.00 -1.57
N PHE A 610 9.54 -8.03 -0.38
CA PHE A 610 8.92 -8.60 0.82
C PHE A 610 7.60 -7.91 1.17
N ILE A 611 7.55 -6.57 1.18
CA ILE A 611 6.31 -5.82 1.47
C ILE A 611 5.26 -6.04 0.37
N LEU A 612 5.66 -6.18 -0.89
CA LEU A 612 4.75 -6.50 -2.00
C LEU A 612 4.11 -7.88 -1.83
N PHE A 613 4.91 -8.91 -1.50
CA PHE A 613 4.37 -10.24 -1.19
C PHE A 613 3.47 -10.24 0.04
N LEU A 614 3.85 -9.51 1.11
CA LEU A 614 3.03 -9.36 2.30
C LEU A 614 1.70 -8.65 1.98
N THR A 615 1.73 -7.63 1.13
CA THR A 615 0.53 -6.91 0.68
C THR A 615 -0.38 -7.83 -0.13
N LEU A 616 0.19 -8.63 -1.04
CA LEU A 616 -0.59 -9.59 -1.82
C LEU A 616 -1.21 -10.67 -0.91
N SER A 617 -0.46 -11.20 0.05
CA SER A 617 -0.98 -12.15 1.05
C SER A 617 -2.04 -11.52 1.95
N SER A 618 -1.95 -10.22 2.25
CA SER A 618 -2.97 -9.54 3.08
C SER A 618 -4.37 -9.61 2.48
N THR A 619 -4.51 -9.88 1.17
CA THR A 619 -5.82 -10.06 0.51
C THR A 619 -6.59 -11.27 1.03
N SER A 620 -5.89 -12.35 1.42
CA SER A 620 -6.48 -13.57 1.99
C SER A 620 -6.76 -13.47 3.49
N TRP A 621 -6.27 -12.41 4.16
CA TRP A 621 -6.44 -12.27 5.59
C TRP A 621 -7.88 -11.90 5.97
N PRO A 622 -8.30 -12.17 7.23
CA PRO A 622 -9.52 -11.62 7.80
C PRO A 622 -9.56 -10.09 7.65
N ALA A 623 -10.74 -9.54 7.35
CA ALA A 623 -10.95 -8.14 6.98
C ALA A 623 -10.45 -7.18 8.05
N ARG A 624 -10.50 -7.58 9.34
CA ARG A 624 -9.95 -6.76 10.43
C ARG A 624 -8.43 -6.63 10.34
N LEU A 625 -7.72 -7.74 10.16
CA LEU A 625 -6.27 -7.74 10.04
C LEU A 625 -5.83 -7.01 8.77
N ARG A 626 -6.54 -7.21 7.66
CA ARG A 626 -6.33 -6.48 6.41
C ARG A 626 -6.55 -4.97 6.58
N LYS A 627 -7.63 -4.54 7.23
CA LYS A 627 -7.90 -3.12 7.55
C LYS A 627 -6.78 -2.52 8.41
N MET A 628 -6.34 -3.23 9.46
CA MET A 628 -5.24 -2.78 10.31
C MET A 628 -3.91 -2.69 9.55
N TYR A 629 -3.62 -3.66 8.69
CA TYR A 629 -2.42 -3.65 7.84
C TYR A 629 -2.41 -2.48 6.84
N ILE A 630 -3.52 -2.24 6.13
CA ILE A 630 -3.63 -1.13 5.19
C ILE A 630 -3.52 0.21 5.92
N PHE A 631 -4.13 0.34 7.10
CA PHE A 631 -4.03 1.55 7.92
C PHE A 631 -2.60 1.81 8.40
N THR A 632 -1.89 0.79 8.89
CA THR A 632 -0.49 0.94 9.33
C THR A 632 0.44 1.26 8.16
N LEU A 633 0.25 0.61 7.00
CA LEU A 633 1.02 0.92 5.79
C LEU A 633 0.77 2.36 5.32
N SER A 634 -0.47 2.84 5.40
CA SER A 634 -0.85 4.23 5.08
C SER A 634 -0.21 5.24 6.05
N LEU A 635 -0.22 4.94 7.35
CA LEU A 635 0.42 5.76 8.37
C LEU A 635 1.94 5.85 8.14
N ILE A 636 2.58 4.71 7.83
CA ILE A 636 4.00 4.64 7.50
C ILE A 636 4.28 5.49 6.26
N ASN A 637 3.51 5.34 5.17
CA ASN A 637 3.65 6.13 3.93
C ASN A 637 3.58 7.66 4.17
N LEU A 638 2.71 8.10 5.08
CA LEU A 638 2.52 9.52 5.42
C LEU A 638 3.57 10.07 6.42
N SER A 639 4.51 9.24 6.89
CA SER A 639 5.53 9.63 7.88
C SER A 639 6.83 10.18 7.27
N PHE A 640 6.87 10.46 5.97
CA PHE A 640 8.08 10.92 5.27
C PHE A 640 8.73 12.21 5.87
N PRO A 641 7.99 13.22 6.38
CA PRO A 641 8.60 14.41 7.00
C PRO A 641 9.31 14.13 8.32
N SER A 642 8.94 13.05 9.04
CA SER A 642 9.50 12.70 10.35
C SER A 642 11.03 12.54 10.33
N PHE A 643 11.56 11.93 9.28
CA PHE A 643 13.02 11.78 9.11
C PHE A 643 13.74 13.11 8.86
N GLN A 644 13.05 14.12 8.32
CA GLN A 644 13.60 15.45 8.15
C GLN A 644 13.59 16.21 9.47
N ILE A 645 12.53 16.09 10.26
CA ILE A 645 12.44 16.65 11.62
C ILE A 645 13.64 16.18 12.45
N TYR A 646 13.92 14.88 12.45
CA TYR A 646 15.07 14.31 13.14
C TYR A 646 16.41 14.87 12.63
N ARG A 647 16.60 14.97 11.31
CA ARG A 647 17.85 15.53 10.76
C ARG A 647 18.03 17.00 11.12
N ASN A 648 16.96 17.80 11.11
CA ASN A 648 17.01 19.21 11.49
C ASN A 648 17.51 19.37 12.93
N VAL A 649 17.06 18.52 13.86
CA VAL A 649 17.52 18.50 15.27
C VAL A 649 19.02 18.24 15.35
N GLN A 650 19.48 17.17 14.70
CA GLN A 650 20.88 16.74 14.80
C GLN A 650 21.85 17.76 14.21
N ARG A 651 21.54 18.26 13.01
CA ARG A 651 22.38 19.22 12.28
C ARG A 651 22.13 20.69 12.64
N ASN A 652 21.21 20.97 13.57
CA ASN A 652 20.76 22.32 13.93
C ASN A 652 20.36 23.19 12.72
N CYS A 653 19.83 22.56 11.66
CA CYS A 653 19.57 23.24 10.39
C CYS A 653 18.15 23.79 10.32
N ARG A 654 18.01 25.06 9.92
CA ARG A 654 16.74 25.68 9.56
C ARG A 654 16.56 25.62 8.04
N LYS A 655 15.31 25.48 7.57
CA LYS A 655 14.92 25.53 6.15
C LYS A 655 15.70 24.55 5.25
N ALA A 656 15.56 23.24 5.50
CA ALA A 656 16.20 22.21 4.69
C ALA A 656 15.42 21.82 3.42
N LEU A 657 14.08 21.95 3.44
CA LEU A 657 13.19 21.64 2.33
C LEU A 657 12.34 22.86 1.99
N LEU A 658 11.92 23.00 0.73
CA LEU A 658 11.00 24.07 0.34
C LEU A 658 9.62 23.84 0.96
N TRP A 659 8.97 24.91 1.39
CA TRP A 659 7.58 24.86 1.87
C TRP A 659 6.60 24.37 0.81
N LYS A 660 6.81 24.78 -0.46
CA LYS A 660 6.04 24.29 -1.61
C LYS A 660 6.18 22.77 -1.78
N PHE A 661 7.37 22.23 -1.51
CA PHE A 661 7.62 20.80 -1.55
C PHE A 661 6.94 20.06 -0.40
N ILE A 662 7.11 20.51 0.85
CA ILE A 662 6.50 19.87 2.04
C ILE A 662 4.96 19.86 1.93
N ILE A 663 4.35 21.02 1.69
CA ILE A 663 2.89 21.15 1.63
C ILE A 663 2.35 20.41 0.41
N GLY A 664 2.98 20.59 -0.76
CA GLY A 664 2.56 19.94 -2.00
C GLY A 664 2.63 18.42 -1.92
N GLN A 665 3.74 17.85 -1.42
CA GLN A 665 3.87 16.40 -1.24
C GLN A 665 2.88 15.86 -0.23
N SER A 666 2.62 16.57 0.87
CA SER A 666 1.66 16.16 1.89
C SER A 666 0.23 16.08 1.33
N ILE A 667 -0.21 17.10 0.58
CA ILE A 667 -1.54 17.14 -0.04
C ILE A 667 -1.65 16.06 -1.12
N LEU A 668 -0.69 15.98 -2.05
CA LEU A 668 -0.74 15.05 -3.17
C LEU A 668 -0.64 13.59 -2.73
N ARG A 669 0.11 13.26 -1.67
CA ARG A 669 0.19 11.88 -1.14
C ARG A 669 -1.02 11.51 -0.29
N MET A 670 -1.71 12.48 0.29
CA MET A 670 -2.97 12.26 1.02
C MET A 670 -4.17 12.09 0.07
N ALA A 671 -4.15 12.70 -1.12
CA ALA A 671 -5.28 12.68 -2.05
C ALA A 671 -5.80 11.27 -2.43
N PRO A 672 -4.96 10.26 -2.78
CA PRO A 672 -5.44 8.91 -3.06
C PRO A 672 -6.06 8.24 -1.83
N LEU A 673 -5.54 8.51 -0.63
CA LEU A 673 -6.10 7.99 0.61
C LEU A 673 -7.45 8.66 0.92
N ALA A 674 -7.55 9.97 0.70
CA ALA A 674 -8.80 10.71 0.87
C ALA A 674 -9.92 10.16 -0.02
N TYR A 675 -9.61 9.81 -1.28
CA TYR A 675 -10.58 9.18 -2.17
C TYR A 675 -11.20 7.91 -1.58
N PHE A 676 -10.39 6.98 -1.07
CA PHE A 676 -10.89 5.71 -0.55
C PHE A 676 -11.60 5.82 0.80
N TYR A 677 -11.22 6.77 1.65
CA TYR A 677 -11.81 6.91 2.99
C TYR A 677 -13.01 7.88 3.06
N LEU A 678 -13.10 8.86 2.16
CA LEU A 678 -14.14 9.91 2.20
C LEU A 678 -15.29 9.70 1.21
N ILE A 679 -15.09 8.93 0.14
CA ILE A 679 -16.10 8.75 -0.91
C ILE A 679 -16.82 7.42 -0.74
N ASP A 680 -18.14 7.49 -0.52
CA ASP A 680 -19.03 6.34 -0.32
C ASP A 680 -19.12 5.45 -1.58
N ASP A 681 -19.15 6.07 -2.75
CA ASP A 681 -19.21 5.42 -4.07
C ASP A 681 -17.83 5.18 -4.70
N ASN A 682 -16.87 4.71 -3.89
CA ASN A 682 -15.53 4.40 -4.38
C ASN A 682 -15.51 3.12 -5.25
N ILE A 683 -14.51 3.03 -6.11
CA ILE A 683 -14.31 1.92 -7.05
C ILE A 683 -14.17 0.54 -6.37
N LEU A 684 -13.67 0.49 -5.13
CA LEU A 684 -13.48 -0.74 -4.36
C LEU A 684 -14.70 -1.10 -3.51
N PHE A 685 -15.76 -0.27 -3.53
CA PHE A 685 -16.92 -0.37 -2.65
C PHE A 685 -16.52 -0.58 -1.18
N SER A 686 -15.44 0.10 -0.76
CA SER A 686 -14.96 0.12 0.61
C SER A 686 -15.86 0.99 1.48
N GLU A 687 -16.04 0.60 2.73
CA GLU A 687 -16.73 1.42 3.72
C GLU A 687 -15.92 2.69 3.99
N THR A 688 -16.61 3.83 4.05
CA THR A 688 -16.01 5.10 4.46
C THR A 688 -15.75 5.10 5.96
N ASP A 689 -14.56 5.56 6.34
CA ASP A 689 -14.16 5.71 7.74
C ASP A 689 -13.53 7.09 7.94
N LEU A 690 -14.39 8.06 8.21
CA LEU A 690 -14.00 9.44 8.48
C LEU A 690 -13.06 9.55 9.68
N LYS A 691 -13.19 8.65 10.67
CA LYS A 691 -12.35 8.67 11.89
C LYS A 691 -10.93 8.24 11.55
N ALA A 692 -10.77 7.15 10.81
CA ALA A 692 -9.46 6.69 10.36
C ALA A 692 -8.75 7.74 9.50
N PHE A 693 -9.46 8.37 8.55
CA PHE A 693 -8.88 9.45 7.75
C PHE A 693 -8.49 10.67 8.59
N SER A 694 -9.32 11.07 9.56
CA SER A 694 -9.02 12.20 10.45
C SER A 694 -7.74 11.97 11.27
N VAL A 695 -7.48 10.72 11.69
CA VAL A 695 -6.22 10.36 12.36
C VAL A 695 -5.02 10.48 11.42
N LEU A 696 -5.13 10.01 10.17
CA LEU A 696 -4.07 10.13 9.17
C LEU A 696 -3.78 11.59 8.80
N ALA A 697 -4.84 12.40 8.60
CA ALA A 697 -4.72 13.82 8.33
C ALA A 697 -4.12 14.57 9.52
N GLY A 698 -4.56 14.26 10.74
CA GLY A 698 -3.99 14.79 11.98
C GLY A 698 -2.52 14.45 12.15
N TRP A 699 -2.12 13.22 11.79
CA TRP A 699 -0.71 12.78 11.82
C TRP A 699 0.19 13.59 10.88
N VAL A 700 -0.25 13.84 9.65
CA VAL A 700 0.48 14.71 8.70
C VAL A 700 0.51 16.15 9.21
N TRP A 701 -0.61 16.65 9.73
CA TRP A 701 -0.73 18.00 10.27
C TRP A 701 0.26 18.26 11.41
N ILE A 702 0.36 17.34 12.37
CA ILE A 702 1.32 17.42 13.49
C ILE A 702 2.76 17.49 12.98
N GLN A 703 3.12 16.66 11.99
CA GLN A 703 4.46 16.68 11.39
C GLN A 703 4.76 18.01 10.68
N CYS A 704 3.80 18.55 9.91
CA CYS A 704 3.95 19.85 9.25
C CYS A 704 4.13 20.98 10.28
N TRP A 705 3.31 21.02 11.34
CA TRP A 705 3.45 22.02 12.40
C TRP A 705 4.76 21.91 13.16
N THR A 706 5.25 20.68 13.37
CA THR A 706 6.57 20.47 13.98
C THR A 706 7.67 21.07 13.11
N LEU A 707 7.61 20.90 11.78
CA LEU A 707 8.56 21.55 10.86
C LEU A 707 8.42 23.09 10.88
N VAL A 708 7.20 23.62 11.01
CA VAL A 708 6.97 25.08 11.15
C VAL A 708 7.61 25.58 12.44
N ALA A 709 7.36 24.92 13.56
CA ALA A 709 7.94 25.24 14.85
C ALA A 709 9.48 25.21 14.81
N GLN A 710 10.09 24.17 14.21
CA GLN A 710 11.54 24.09 14.01
C GLN A 710 12.09 25.25 13.17
N SER A 711 11.32 25.78 12.22
CA SER A 711 11.76 26.88 11.36
C SER A 711 11.74 28.25 12.06
N ILE A 712 10.82 28.46 13.01
CA ILE A 712 10.62 29.73 13.74
C ILE A 712 11.43 29.74 15.04
N LEU A 713 11.20 28.74 15.90
CA LEU A 713 11.75 28.65 17.26
C LEU A 713 13.15 28.01 17.29
N GLY A 714 13.50 27.32 16.21
CA GLY A 714 14.76 26.61 16.04
C GLY A 714 14.61 25.09 16.17
N PRO A 715 15.51 24.29 15.56
CA PRO A 715 15.33 22.84 15.46
C PRO A 715 15.39 22.10 16.80
N ARG A 716 16.07 22.66 17.80
CA ARG A 716 16.30 22.07 19.13
C ARG A 716 15.34 22.59 20.21
N TRP A 717 14.34 23.39 19.81
CA TRP A 717 13.39 23.97 20.74
C TRP A 717 12.56 22.87 21.42
N GLY A 718 12.47 22.91 22.75
CA GLY A 718 11.69 21.97 23.55
C GLY A 718 12.33 20.59 23.77
N LEU A 719 13.59 20.38 23.37
CA LEU A 719 14.27 19.09 23.52
C LEU A 719 15.29 19.11 24.68
N PRO A 720 15.40 18.03 25.47
CA PRO A 720 16.42 17.91 26.50
C PRO A 720 17.81 17.77 25.86
N LYS A 721 18.85 18.28 26.55
CA LYS A 721 20.23 18.31 26.04
C LYS A 721 20.81 16.93 25.71
N ASN A 722 20.27 15.86 26.29
CA ASN A 722 20.74 14.49 26.07
C ASN A 722 20.29 13.89 24.72
N TRP A 723 19.38 14.54 24.00
CA TRP A 723 18.79 13.99 22.76
C TRP A 723 19.49 14.45 21.47
N TYR A 724 20.49 15.32 21.59
CA TYR A 724 21.27 15.81 20.45
C TYR A 724 22.71 16.09 20.87
N VAL A 725 23.63 16.04 19.91
CA VAL A 725 25.04 16.43 20.15
C VAL A 725 25.12 17.95 20.14
N GLU A 726 25.67 18.55 21.21
CA GLU A 726 25.92 19.99 21.27
C GLU A 726 26.86 20.40 20.12
N GLY A 727 26.49 21.48 19.42
CA GLY A 727 27.28 21.97 18.29
C GLY A 727 28.52 22.70 18.81
N TRP A 728 29.57 22.80 17.99
CA TRP A 728 30.74 23.58 18.36
C TRP A 728 30.36 25.03 18.61
N ASN A 729 30.73 25.56 19.78
CA ASN A 729 30.49 26.96 20.09
C ASN A 729 31.53 27.83 19.36
N TYR A 730 31.13 28.39 18.21
CA TYR A 730 31.96 29.31 17.43
C TYR A 730 32.21 30.65 18.12
N HIS A 731 31.44 31.01 19.15
CA HIS A 731 31.61 32.22 19.94
C HIS A 731 32.02 31.86 21.38
N PRO A 732 33.21 31.26 21.59
CA PRO A 732 33.68 31.03 22.94
C PRO A 732 34.08 32.38 23.57
N ILE A 733 33.70 32.55 24.83
CA ILE A 733 34.21 33.65 25.66
C ILE A 733 35.63 33.28 26.05
N LEU A 734 36.61 34.05 25.59
CA LEU A 734 38.03 33.79 25.84
C LEU A 734 38.44 34.40 27.19
N ARG A 735 38.71 33.55 28.18
CA ARG A 735 39.22 33.91 29.51
C ARG A 735 40.69 33.56 29.61
N ASN A 736 41.50 34.41 30.25
CA ASN A 736 42.96 34.22 30.36
C ASN A 736 43.37 32.84 30.90
N GLU A 737 42.65 32.28 31.88
CA GLU A 737 42.93 30.94 32.46
C GLU A 737 42.77 29.78 31.46
N ASN A 738 41.85 29.92 30.48
CA ASN A 738 41.61 28.89 29.46
C ASN A 738 42.62 28.96 28.30
N LEU A 739 43.34 30.07 28.15
CA LEU A 739 44.41 30.22 27.15
C LEU A 739 45.70 29.49 27.54
N GLU A 740 45.92 29.22 28.83
CA GLU A 740 47.11 28.53 29.35
C GLU A 740 46.91 27.01 29.46
N ALA A 741 45.70 26.54 29.78
CA ALA A 741 45.38 25.12 29.90
C ALA A 741 45.04 24.42 28.55
N SER A 742 44.62 25.18 27.55
CA SER A 742 44.41 24.72 26.17
C SER A 742 45.28 25.60 25.28
N GLY A 743 46.44 25.09 24.87
CA GLY A 743 47.50 25.87 24.20
C GLY A 743 47.01 26.96 23.23
N LEU A 744 47.70 28.09 23.25
CA LEU A 744 47.29 29.35 22.61
C LEU A 744 46.63 29.14 21.24
N PRO A 745 45.51 29.81 20.94
CA PRO A 745 45.00 29.84 19.57
C PRO A 745 46.07 30.42 18.64
N ILE A 746 46.28 29.74 17.51
CA ILE A 746 47.36 29.99 16.57
C ILE A 746 47.15 31.37 15.93
N GLY A 747 48.12 32.28 16.12
CA GLY A 747 48.09 33.64 15.56
C GLY A 747 47.91 34.78 16.57
N LEU A 748 47.81 34.50 17.88
CA LEU A 748 47.94 35.55 18.89
C LEU A 748 49.42 35.94 19.03
N THR A 749 49.82 37.07 18.45
CA THR A 749 51.12 37.65 18.76
C THR A 749 51.17 38.00 20.25
N LEU A 750 52.22 37.54 20.94
CA LEU A 750 52.60 38.13 22.21
C LEU A 750 53.17 39.51 21.86
N ASP A 751 52.36 40.56 22.00
CA ASP A 751 52.94 41.90 22.14
C ASP A 751 53.71 41.92 23.46
N GLN A 752 55.02 41.71 23.34
CA GLN A 752 55.98 42.21 24.30
C GLN A 752 56.05 43.73 24.14
N ASP A 753 55.99 44.38 25.30
CA ASP A 753 56.40 45.75 25.58
C ASP A 753 55.42 46.88 25.23
N ALA A 754 54.70 47.27 26.28
CA ALA A 754 54.24 48.62 26.51
C ALA A 754 55.42 49.60 26.59
N SER A 755 55.98 50.01 25.44
CA SER A 755 56.64 51.30 25.26
C SER A 755 57.13 51.45 23.82
N THR A 756 56.34 52.09 22.96
CA THR A 756 56.86 52.98 21.90
C THR A 756 55.71 53.72 21.23
N PHE A 757 55.61 55.02 21.51
CA PHE A 757 54.84 55.97 20.74
C PHE A 757 55.46 56.10 19.34
N ILE A 758 54.70 55.90 18.26
CA ILE A 758 54.87 56.66 17.01
C ILE A 758 53.48 56.95 16.38
N HIS A 759 53.36 58.21 15.97
CA HIS A 759 52.21 58.97 15.46
C HIS A 759 51.46 58.39 14.24
N THR A 760 50.19 58.79 14.09
CA THR A 760 49.61 59.49 12.92
C THR A 760 48.14 59.88 13.17
N PRO A 761 47.55 60.88 12.45
CA PRO A 761 47.00 62.05 13.13
C PRO A 761 45.46 62.22 13.05
N THR A 762 44.97 62.99 14.03
CA THR A 762 43.85 63.96 13.99
C THR A 762 42.50 63.56 13.38
N SER A 763 41.50 63.43 14.25
CA SER A 763 40.19 64.08 14.04
C SER A 763 39.70 64.75 15.33
N ILE A 764 40.02 66.04 15.42
CA ILE A 764 39.28 67.18 15.97
C ILE A 764 38.32 66.91 17.16
N SER A 765 38.69 67.41 18.33
CA SER A 765 37.75 67.81 19.39
C SER A 765 38.01 69.26 19.80
N PHE A 766 36.93 70.04 19.90
CA PHE A 766 36.90 71.43 20.35
C PHE A 766 36.79 71.52 21.88
N LEU A 767 37.69 72.33 22.48
CA LEU A 767 37.50 73.19 23.68
C LEU A 767 37.34 72.55 25.09
N PRO A 768 37.67 73.29 26.18
CA PRO A 768 38.73 72.89 27.09
C PRO A 768 38.32 72.63 28.55
N ASN A 769 39.21 71.94 29.24
CA ASN A 769 39.40 71.75 30.69
C ASN A 769 38.55 72.59 31.66
N GLY A 770 37.74 71.87 32.45
CA GLY A 770 37.41 72.20 33.83
C GLY A 770 37.75 71.00 34.73
N GLN A 771 38.59 71.22 35.73
CA GLN A 771 38.99 70.24 36.74
C GLN A 771 37.78 69.74 37.54
N GLY A 772 37.69 68.42 37.76
CA GLY A 772 36.65 67.81 38.57
C GLY A 772 36.91 66.33 38.83
N GLN A 773 37.36 66.06 40.06
CA GLN A 773 37.33 64.78 40.79
C GLN A 773 36.35 63.71 40.27
N GLY A 774 36.86 62.48 40.12
CA GLY A 774 36.04 61.28 39.96
C GLY A 774 36.89 60.04 39.72
N GLN A 775 37.25 59.33 40.78
CA GLN A 775 37.72 57.95 40.68
C GLN A 775 36.62 57.12 40.02
N LEU A 776 36.79 56.81 38.73
CA LEU A 776 36.04 55.77 38.05
C LEU A 776 37.03 54.62 37.82
N GLY A 777 36.90 53.54 38.59
CA GLY A 777 37.64 52.30 38.36
C GLY A 777 37.35 51.80 36.95
N LYS A 778 38.27 52.08 36.02
CA LYS A 778 38.15 51.72 34.61
C LYS A 778 38.54 50.24 34.50
N MET A 779 37.54 49.37 34.44
CA MET A 779 37.68 47.95 34.13
C MET A 779 38.36 47.84 32.75
N THR A 780 39.66 47.49 32.72
CA THR A 780 40.42 47.40 31.47
C THR A 780 40.19 46.04 30.82
N ASN A 781 39.27 45.96 29.85
CA ASN A 781 39.20 44.82 28.94
C ASN A 781 40.49 44.80 28.11
N SER A 782 41.25 43.69 28.15
CA SER A 782 42.49 43.55 27.40
C SER A 782 42.16 43.03 26.00
N PHE A 783 42.31 43.83 24.96
CA PHE A 783 42.09 43.39 23.58
C PHE A 783 43.39 42.80 22.99
N ARG A 784 43.28 41.74 22.18
CA ARG A 784 44.36 41.23 21.33
C ARG A 784 43.93 41.29 19.86
N SER A 785 44.81 41.73 18.98
CA SER A 785 44.56 41.76 17.53
C SER A 785 45.00 40.45 16.86
N VAL A 786 44.24 40.00 15.87
CA VAL A 786 44.56 38.89 14.97
C VAL A 786 44.17 39.28 13.54
N ASP A 787 44.98 38.97 12.55
CA ASP A 787 44.63 39.23 11.15
C ASP A 787 43.68 38.17 10.60
N CYS A 788 42.53 38.61 10.06
CA CYS A 788 41.58 37.70 9.45
C CYS A 788 42.04 37.28 8.04
N ALA A 789 42.43 36.02 7.85
CA ALA A 789 42.94 35.53 6.56
C ALA A 789 41.93 35.53 5.38
N ILE A 790 40.63 35.80 5.64
CA ILE A 790 39.60 35.88 4.59
C ILE A 790 39.54 37.29 3.98
N CYS A 791 39.57 38.32 4.81
CA CYS A 791 39.42 39.72 4.36
C CYS A 791 40.69 40.56 4.54
N MET A 792 41.75 39.99 5.12
CA MET A 792 43.04 40.63 5.39
C MET A 792 42.95 41.91 6.25
N GLN A 793 41.93 41.99 7.11
CA GLN A 793 41.74 43.11 8.04
C GLN A 793 42.00 42.64 9.49
N VAL A 794 42.52 43.56 10.30
CA VAL A 794 42.81 43.36 11.72
C VAL A 794 41.50 43.16 12.49
N LEU A 795 41.43 42.08 13.27
CA LEU A 795 40.30 41.73 14.14
C LEU A 795 40.73 41.85 15.60
N GLU A 796 40.06 42.70 16.37
CA GLU A 796 40.28 42.84 17.81
C GLU A 796 39.42 41.86 18.60
N VAL A 797 40.06 41.07 19.47
CA VAL A 797 39.46 40.02 20.30
C VAL A 797 39.61 40.40 21.78
N PRO A 798 38.53 40.67 22.52
CA PRO A 798 38.60 40.96 23.94
C PRO A 798 38.96 39.71 24.75
N ILE A 799 39.88 39.86 25.71
CA ILE A 799 40.29 38.83 26.67
C ILE A 799 40.07 39.35 28.09
N ILE A 800 39.38 38.53 28.87
CA ILE A 800 38.92 38.89 30.21
C ILE A 800 39.93 38.40 31.25
N LYS A 801 40.35 39.31 32.14
CA LYS A 801 41.12 39.01 33.36
C LYS A 801 40.14 38.71 34.50
N THR A 802 40.34 37.60 35.18
CA THR A 802 39.51 37.14 36.30
C THR A 802 39.95 37.86 37.57
N ASP A 803 39.44 39.06 37.83
CA ASP A 803 39.43 39.67 39.17
C ASP A 803 38.22 40.61 39.32
N GLY A 804 37.21 40.17 40.11
CA GLY A 804 36.17 41.03 40.70
C GLY A 804 34.73 40.88 40.15
N ASP A 805 33.86 40.30 40.99
CA ASP A 805 32.38 40.33 41.05
C ASP A 805 31.54 40.42 39.74
N THR A 806 31.07 39.24 39.35
CA THR A 806 30.14 38.95 38.26
C THR A 806 28.69 39.14 38.68
N THR A 807 27.95 40.08 38.09
CA THR A 807 26.49 39.89 37.80
C THR A 807 25.91 40.82 36.72
N THR A 808 26.53 41.96 36.37
CA THR A 808 25.93 42.93 35.41
C THR A 808 26.61 43.04 34.04
N SER A 809 27.77 42.40 33.82
CA SER A 809 28.57 42.57 32.58
C SER A 809 28.33 41.50 31.49
N GLY A 810 27.57 40.44 31.77
CA GLY A 810 27.44 39.29 30.86
C GLY A 810 26.77 39.60 29.51
N VAL A 811 25.93 40.63 29.39
CA VAL A 811 25.21 40.92 28.13
C VAL A 811 26.11 41.64 27.13
N ALA A 812 26.95 42.58 27.56
CA ALA A 812 27.93 43.25 26.69
C ALA A 812 29.01 42.26 26.22
N GLU A 813 29.44 41.36 27.11
CA GLU A 813 30.42 40.29 26.86
C GLU A 813 29.92 39.26 25.81
N ILE A 814 28.63 38.90 25.87
CA ILE A 814 27.98 38.05 24.86
C ILE A 814 27.81 38.76 23.51
N LEU A 815 27.69 40.09 23.49
CA LEU A 815 27.57 40.88 22.26
C LEU A 815 28.92 41.09 21.56
N GLU A 816 30.01 41.22 22.32
CA GLU A 816 31.36 41.36 21.76
C GLU A 816 31.92 40.03 21.24
N SER A 817 31.63 38.90 21.91
CA SER A 817 32.02 37.56 21.43
C SER A 817 31.38 37.17 20.10
N ARG A 818 30.32 37.88 19.66
CA ARG A 818 29.68 37.72 18.34
C ARG A 818 30.40 38.40 17.18
N ARG A 819 31.49 39.14 17.41
CA ARG A 819 32.27 39.81 16.36
C ARG A 819 33.34 38.93 15.72
N TYR A 820 33.80 37.91 16.46
CA TYR A 820 34.78 36.93 16.02
C TYR A 820 34.19 35.52 16.08
N MET A 821 34.75 34.59 15.31
CA MET A 821 34.46 33.16 15.39
C MET A 821 35.75 32.38 15.56
N VAL A 822 35.73 31.39 16.46
CA VAL A 822 36.85 30.49 16.71
C VAL A 822 36.50 29.10 16.19
N THR A 823 37.31 28.59 15.28
CA THR A 823 37.14 27.24 14.73
C THR A 823 37.62 26.16 15.70
N PRO A 824 37.22 24.88 15.52
CA PRO A 824 37.76 23.76 16.32
C PRO A 824 39.28 23.59 16.19
N CYS A 825 39.83 23.96 15.02
CA CYS A 825 41.27 24.04 14.77
C CYS A 825 41.93 25.30 15.36
N ARG A 826 41.21 26.07 16.18
CA ARG A 826 41.66 27.26 16.92
C ARG A 826 42.08 28.47 16.06
N HIS A 827 41.64 28.55 14.82
CA HIS A 827 41.80 29.74 13.98
C HIS A 827 40.65 30.74 14.21
N ILE A 828 40.98 32.03 14.18
CA ILE A 828 40.04 33.12 14.49
C ILE A 828 39.75 33.95 13.23
N PHE A 829 38.48 34.27 12.98
CA PHE A 829 38.04 35.07 11.84
C PHE A 829 36.92 36.04 12.23
N HIS A 830 36.68 37.07 11.41
CA HIS A 830 35.45 37.86 11.52
C HIS A 830 34.23 36.96 11.33
N SER A 831 33.20 37.15 12.15
CA SER A 831 31.98 36.33 12.07
C SER A 831 31.33 36.37 10.70
N LYS A 832 31.23 37.55 10.08
CA LYS A 832 30.68 37.71 8.71
C LYS A 832 31.52 36.98 7.65
N CYS A 833 32.84 37.00 7.79
CA CYS A 833 33.74 36.39 6.82
C CYS A 833 33.67 34.86 6.89
N LEU A 834 33.70 34.29 8.09
CA LEU A 834 33.60 32.84 8.25
C LEU A 834 32.19 32.33 7.94
N GLU A 835 31.14 33.07 8.32
CA GLU A 835 29.77 32.74 7.95
C GLU A 835 29.57 32.72 6.43
N GLY A 836 30.07 33.73 5.72
CA GLY A 836 30.07 33.76 4.26
C GLY A 836 30.84 32.59 3.66
N TRP A 837 32.04 32.30 4.16
CA TRP A 837 32.87 31.18 3.70
C TRP A 837 32.19 29.81 3.91
N MET A 838 31.58 29.59 5.08
CA MET A 838 30.90 28.34 5.45
C MET A 838 29.65 28.05 4.60
N GLN A 839 29.07 29.06 3.93
CA GLN A 839 28.00 28.85 2.95
C GLN A 839 28.50 28.12 1.70
N PHE A 840 29.75 28.37 1.30
CA PHE A 840 30.38 27.76 0.13
C PHE A 840 31.18 26.51 0.47
N ARG A 841 31.97 26.50 1.56
CA ARG A 841 32.79 25.36 1.99
C ARG A 841 32.91 25.26 3.52
N LEU A 842 32.65 24.09 4.08
CA LEU A 842 32.83 23.76 5.51
C LEU A 842 34.27 23.31 5.82
N GLN A 843 35.26 24.11 5.42
CA GLN A 843 36.69 23.88 5.66
C GLN A 843 37.33 25.18 6.15
N CYS A 844 38.28 25.08 7.07
CA CYS A 844 39.01 26.23 7.59
C CYS A 844 39.83 26.87 6.45
N PRO A 845 39.74 28.20 6.22
CA PRO A 845 40.54 28.87 5.21
C PRO A 845 42.06 28.74 5.41
N ILE A 846 42.51 28.55 6.66
CA ILE A 846 43.93 28.50 7.01
C ILE A 846 44.46 27.06 6.92
N CYS A 847 43.97 26.15 7.77
CA CYS A 847 44.49 24.77 7.82
C CYS A 847 43.70 23.74 7.01
N ARG A 848 42.61 24.14 6.34
CA ARG A 848 41.71 23.25 5.58
C ARG A 848 41.02 22.16 6.40
N ASP A 849 41.13 22.18 7.72
CA ASP A 849 40.38 21.29 8.62
C ASP A 849 38.88 21.48 8.46
N LYS A 850 38.12 20.39 8.60
CA LYS A 850 36.66 20.41 8.48
C LYS A 850 36.02 21.21 9.61
N LEU A 851 35.11 22.10 9.26
CA LEU A 851 34.35 22.92 10.20
C LEU A 851 32.96 22.33 10.46
N PRO A 852 32.52 22.19 11.72
CA PRO A 852 31.13 21.90 12.07
C PRO A 852 30.17 22.92 11.43
N PRO A 853 28.97 22.56 10.98
CA PRO A 853 27.99 23.55 10.52
C PRO A 853 27.58 24.51 11.67
N LEU A 854 27.20 25.74 11.30
CA LEU A 854 26.68 26.78 12.20
C LEU A 854 25.34 26.40 12.86
#